data_AF-A0A931VBL5-F1
#
_entry.id   AF-A0A931VBL5-F1
#
_cell.length_a   1.000
_cell.length_b   1.000
_cell.length_c   1.000
_cell.angle_alpha   90.00
_cell.angle_beta   90.00
_cell.angle_gamma   90.00
#
_symmetry.space_group_name_H-M   'P 1'
#
loop_
_entity.id
_entity.type
_entity.pdbx_description
1 polymer ?
#
loop_
_entity_poly.entity_id
_entity_poly.type
_entity_poly.pdbx_seq_one_letter_code
_entity_poly.pdbx_strand_id
1 'polypeptide(L)'
;MVRRLRVSLVIACWAVSLPLLGVMPPEAPEAALWLLKLEHLTDAPGLLIKLRDAHDEVSTYLQASCAPATRRLLADYREGRAPSPELLTAVLADLNRLICEDYLFDEEIFSEVALSDRSNTLLGKKLVNAEVPKLNRRLLEDSYSNEIEPIWTLPYFFENRDLREPSKLALSLSSGKDGLARYLRGTLKPESREELANYLGEAPPPSAIINLLIATLNQAVLSEDLLYDKDRFAEVKLSKKTKELLEGKPEGEDRLRLNRLLLEEAYPEAIRRHAPLPIDVQADSLEYDREKNLMIGTGHVRVRKDLEYLRSDQAIINLQSLDVLAEGNVTFERGSEIWVGKKLRYNFRTQQGDFGGFDAYLEPFYIKAQSARRIGPDEYLLEKAKLSTCEGDAPAAWFRARKVRIVPGRHIRAQHVVLYVKGVPVMYSPFWNQNIGDRNFITLVPGYNSRMYAFLLTTFNYRLSRKVEATTRVDARARRGVGLGQDILWSASGNAKGRSTERYSIQADDDFWYFGRSAFFKRKVAEEEDPWGGDLITYYAQDAWPDEGKAQTYKIDHERYRLRLYHNQSFDEQNYFLTQLERLSDPMIIEQYFRKEYKNYPEPYNYLVLGHRTDHYTASLKTEKRLNDFYTTVDRLPELALDFQRQRILKTPFYYKGKTALGYLEKSWEANLTNLTNYAAGRLDTAHTIYYPTKQAGFLNVTPRVGWRGTWYSKTKEDYTNVAATVVLDTNNLPMTVTVTNILAMDKEARGRSLPELGMETSFKAFKVWETYPGDTINNLRHIAEPYADWTLIPEPAVTTNDLYQFDEIDTLGRVNEIKLGMRNKIQTQRFGKRQMKKHTVYDLLNADLWVVYRLDPQPGENLFSNINWNVRSIPFDWLDLKIDGAYDQYTNQLQTINTRLTVRPPGAMWDYAIEHRYTKDSSSLLNNEITFSPFINWEYRAYTRYEFETGAMEAWGLTAQRTLECIAYKVGAEFQDDDYTFWVQFWFTEFPKVRMDVGL
;
A
#
# COMPACT_ATOMS: atom_id res chain seq x y z
N MET A 1 -47.13 7.44 -34.35
CA MET A 1 -47.60 7.43 -32.95
C MET A 1 -46.64 8.30 -32.15
N VAL A 2 -46.96 9.60 -32.04
CA VAL A 2 -46.09 10.65 -31.51
C VAL A 2 -46.78 11.21 -30.28
N ARG A 3 -46.19 11.05 -29.08
CA ARG A 3 -46.31 11.98 -27.93
C ARG A 3 -45.55 11.49 -26.69
N ARG A 4 -44.77 12.42 -26.14
CA ARG A 4 -44.30 12.58 -24.74
C ARG A 4 -43.11 11.74 -24.27
N LEU A 5 -41.93 12.38 -24.30
CA LEU A 5 -40.99 12.43 -23.18
C LEU A 5 -40.28 13.79 -23.21
N ARG A 6 -40.68 14.70 -22.32
CA ARG A 6 -39.93 15.92 -21.98
C ARG A 6 -39.16 15.60 -20.70
N VAL A 7 -37.84 15.52 -20.81
CA VAL A 7 -36.92 15.51 -19.65
C VAL A 7 -36.58 16.96 -19.37
N SER A 8 -37.05 17.49 -18.25
CA SER A 8 -36.63 18.80 -17.73
C SER A 8 -35.51 18.58 -16.72
N LEU A 9 -34.30 19.00 -17.08
CA LEU A 9 -33.21 19.32 -16.16
C LEU A 9 -33.69 20.44 -15.23
N VAL A 10 -33.71 20.21 -13.92
CA VAL A 10 -33.81 21.28 -12.92
C VAL A 10 -32.60 21.18 -12.00
N ILE A 11 -31.74 22.18 -12.13
CA ILE A 11 -30.62 22.50 -11.25
C ILE A 11 -31.22 22.93 -9.90
N ALA A 12 -30.82 22.26 -8.81
CA ALA A 12 -31.04 22.74 -7.46
C ALA A 12 -29.67 22.95 -6.80
N CYS A 13 -29.26 24.22 -6.79
CA CYS A 13 -28.26 24.75 -5.88
C CYS A 13 -29.04 25.26 -4.67
N TRP A 14 -28.71 24.83 -3.45
CA TRP A 14 -28.58 25.63 -2.22
C TRP A 14 -28.54 24.75 -0.95
N ALA A 15 -27.69 25.21 -0.02
CA ALA A 15 -27.56 24.88 1.40
C ALA A 15 -26.98 23.50 1.78
N VAL A 16 -25.81 23.51 2.42
CA VAL A 16 -25.69 23.35 3.89
C VAL A 16 -24.22 23.58 4.26
N SER A 17 -24.00 24.69 4.99
CA SER A 17 -22.84 24.92 5.84
C SER A 17 -22.98 24.08 7.11
N LEU A 18 -22.00 23.22 7.44
CA LEU A 18 -21.77 22.70 8.79
C LEU A 18 -20.30 22.22 8.91
N PRO A 19 -19.75 22.28 10.13
CA PRO A 19 -18.32 22.36 10.40
C PRO A 19 -17.62 21.01 10.31
N LEU A 20 -16.35 21.07 9.92
CA LEU A 20 -15.37 20.00 10.04
C LEU A 20 -15.28 19.55 11.50
N LEU A 21 -15.71 18.32 11.77
CA LEU A 21 -15.28 17.60 12.97
C LEU A 21 -13.85 17.12 12.70
N GLY A 22 -12.90 17.70 13.45
CA GLY A 22 -11.48 17.40 13.36
C GLY A 22 -11.18 15.96 13.73
N VAL A 23 -10.73 15.20 12.74
CA VAL A 23 -9.94 13.99 12.94
C VAL A 23 -8.50 14.39 12.58
N MET A 24 -7.56 14.23 13.50
CA MET A 24 -6.15 14.57 13.27
C MET A 24 -5.61 13.78 12.07
N PRO A 25 -4.87 14.43 11.14
CA PRO A 25 -4.14 13.72 10.11
C PRO A 25 -2.96 12.93 10.73
N PRO A 26 -2.72 11.67 10.31
CA PRO A 26 -1.76 10.77 10.95
C PRO A 26 -0.29 10.97 10.51
N GLU A 27 0.16 12.18 10.18
CA GLU A 27 1.44 12.35 9.44
C GLU A 27 2.47 13.34 10.05
N ALA A 28 2.44 13.64 11.36
CA ALA A 28 3.48 14.48 11.98
C ALA A 28 4.11 13.86 13.25
N PRO A 29 5.02 12.87 13.13
CA PRO A 29 5.76 12.32 14.28
C PRO A 29 6.58 13.39 15.04
N GLU A 30 6.91 14.51 14.41
CA GLU A 30 7.63 15.64 15.01
C GLU A 30 6.82 16.39 16.09
N ALA A 31 5.48 16.40 15.99
CA ALA A 31 4.61 17.08 16.95
C ALA A 31 4.40 16.26 18.24
N ALA A 32 4.55 14.94 18.17
CA ALA A 32 4.25 14.01 19.28
C ALA A 32 5.04 14.30 20.56
N LEU A 33 6.27 14.82 20.43
CA LEU A 33 7.10 15.21 21.58
C LEU A 33 6.50 16.38 22.37
N TRP A 34 5.81 17.30 21.70
CA TRP A 34 5.33 18.55 22.29
C TRP A 34 3.90 18.41 22.86
N LEU A 35 3.30 17.23 22.75
CA LEU A 35 1.97 16.97 23.28
C LEU A 35 1.99 16.84 24.81
N LEU A 36 0.97 17.42 25.43
CA LEU A 36 0.60 17.20 26.82
C LEU A 36 0.18 15.75 27.07
N LYS A 37 0.73 15.16 28.12
CA LYS A 37 0.30 13.88 28.68
C LYS A 37 -0.18 14.10 30.10
N LEU A 38 -0.89 13.12 30.65
CA LEU A 38 -1.40 13.21 32.02
C LEU A 38 -0.30 13.35 33.08
N GLU A 39 0.90 12.82 32.78
CA GLU A 39 2.10 12.96 33.61
C GLU A 39 2.65 14.39 33.63
N HIS A 40 2.40 15.20 32.59
CA HIS A 40 2.83 16.59 32.52
C HIS A 40 1.94 17.53 33.36
N LEU A 41 0.85 17.05 33.97
CA LEU A 41 -0.03 17.87 34.80
C LEU A 41 0.38 17.75 36.28
N THR A 42 1.11 18.74 36.79
CA THR A 42 1.55 18.82 38.20
C THR A 42 0.37 19.04 39.13
N ASP A 43 -0.58 19.89 38.72
CA ASP A 43 -1.85 20.17 39.40
C ASP A 43 -3.03 20.15 38.42
N ALA A 44 -3.48 18.94 38.08
CA ALA A 44 -4.63 18.75 37.19
C ALA A 44 -5.94 19.36 37.75
N PRO A 45 -6.29 19.21 39.06
CA PRO A 45 -7.43 19.93 39.63
C PRO A 45 -7.36 21.45 39.45
N GLY A 46 -6.21 22.07 39.72
CA GLY A 46 -5.99 23.50 39.53
C GLY A 46 -6.19 23.94 38.07
N LEU A 47 -5.65 23.18 37.10
CA LEU A 47 -5.83 23.45 35.67
C LEU A 47 -7.30 23.40 35.27
N LEU A 48 -8.03 22.37 35.71
CA LEU A 48 -9.44 22.20 35.39
C LEU A 48 -10.30 23.30 35.99
N ILE A 49 -9.98 23.78 37.20
CA ILE A 49 -10.66 24.91 37.84
C ILE A 49 -10.43 26.19 37.03
N LYS A 50 -9.17 26.48 36.67
CA LYS A 50 -8.84 27.66 35.85
C LYS A 50 -9.55 27.65 34.49
N LEU A 51 -9.56 26.50 33.82
CA LEU A 51 -10.26 26.32 32.54
C LEU A 51 -11.78 26.35 32.69
N ARG A 52 -12.36 25.84 33.79
CA ARG A 52 -13.82 25.89 34.05
C ARG A 52 -14.28 27.31 34.36
N ASP A 53 -13.52 28.03 35.17
CA ASP A 53 -13.92 29.35 35.66
C ASP A 53 -13.47 30.49 34.73
N ALA A 54 -12.77 30.16 33.64
CA ALA A 54 -12.19 31.13 32.71
C ALA A 54 -11.39 32.20 33.47
N HIS A 55 -10.46 31.74 34.32
CA HIS A 55 -9.83 32.56 35.35
C HIS A 55 -9.01 33.76 34.83
N ASP A 56 -8.48 33.63 33.61
CA ASP A 56 -7.70 34.63 32.90
C ASP A 56 -8.03 34.59 31.39
N GLU A 57 -7.48 35.52 30.61
CA GLU A 57 -7.76 35.64 29.17
C GLU A 57 -7.33 34.39 28.38
N VAL A 58 -6.20 33.78 28.75
CA VAL A 58 -5.72 32.52 28.17
C VAL A 58 -6.71 31.38 28.46
N SER A 59 -7.16 31.25 29.70
CA SER A 59 -8.12 30.23 30.14
C SER A 59 -9.48 30.44 29.47
N THR A 60 -9.89 31.69 29.26
CA THR A 60 -11.11 32.05 28.52
C THR A 60 -11.02 31.58 27.07
N TYR A 61 -9.90 31.87 26.40
CA TYR A 61 -9.65 31.44 25.03
C TYR A 61 -9.60 29.90 24.92
N LEU A 62 -8.86 29.22 25.80
CA LEU A 62 -8.72 27.77 25.78
C LEU A 62 -10.04 27.07 26.07
N GLN A 63 -10.83 27.56 27.04
CA GLN A 63 -12.16 27.02 27.32
C GLN A 63 -13.09 27.18 26.11
N ALA A 64 -13.12 28.35 25.47
CA ALA A 64 -13.97 28.61 24.31
C ALA A 64 -13.60 27.71 23.11
N SER A 65 -12.32 27.40 22.98
CA SER A 65 -11.74 26.52 21.98
C SER A 65 -11.96 25.02 22.24
N CYS A 66 -12.40 24.61 23.44
CA CYS A 66 -12.70 23.21 23.75
C CYS A 66 -13.99 22.71 23.07
N ALA A 67 -14.02 21.42 22.75
CA ALA A 67 -15.19 20.78 22.16
C ALA A 67 -16.42 20.91 23.07
N PRO A 68 -17.65 20.93 22.52
CA PRO A 68 -18.87 21.05 23.33
C PRO A 68 -19.03 19.97 24.40
N ALA A 69 -18.50 18.75 24.16
CA ALA A 69 -18.50 17.66 25.13
C ALA A 69 -17.55 17.96 26.31
N THR A 70 -16.31 18.39 26.03
CA THR A 70 -15.33 18.78 27.04
C THR A 70 -15.82 19.93 27.91
N ARG A 71 -16.45 20.96 27.30
CA ARG A 71 -17.02 22.08 28.05
C ARG A 71 -18.13 21.67 29.02
N ARG A 72 -18.95 20.66 28.66
CA ARG A 72 -19.97 20.10 29.58
C ARG A 72 -19.30 19.38 30.75
N LEU A 73 -18.32 18.53 30.46
CA LEU A 73 -17.56 17.81 31.48
C LEU A 73 -16.83 18.77 32.44
N LEU A 74 -16.26 19.86 31.92
CA LEU A 74 -15.65 20.92 32.72
C LEU A 74 -16.66 21.64 33.61
N ALA A 75 -17.84 21.99 33.08
CA ALA A 75 -18.89 22.67 33.85
C ALA A 75 -19.44 21.80 35.01
N ASP A 76 -19.44 20.48 34.84
CA ASP A 76 -19.89 19.53 35.86
C ASP A 76 -18.83 19.25 36.95
N TYR A 77 -17.58 19.63 36.71
CA TYR A 77 -16.48 19.41 37.65
C TYR A 77 -16.61 20.29 38.91
N ARG A 78 -16.58 19.65 40.09
CA ARG A 78 -16.70 20.32 41.40
C ARG A 78 -15.34 20.38 42.08
N GLU A 79 -15.02 21.55 42.63
CA GLU A 79 -13.80 21.78 43.41
C GLU A 79 -13.71 20.81 44.59
N GLY A 80 -12.49 20.31 44.88
CA GLY A 80 -12.23 19.33 45.94
C GLY A 80 -12.55 17.87 45.58
N ARG A 81 -12.99 17.56 44.36
CA ARG A 81 -13.11 16.17 43.86
C ARG A 81 -11.95 15.80 42.95
N ALA A 82 -11.52 14.54 43.00
CA ALA A 82 -10.59 13.98 42.02
C ALA A 82 -11.22 14.04 40.61
N PRO A 83 -10.50 14.53 39.57
CA PRO A 83 -11.01 14.56 38.21
C PRO A 83 -11.28 13.15 37.66
N SER A 84 -12.33 12.97 36.85
CA SER A 84 -12.57 11.70 36.18
C SER A 84 -11.55 11.48 35.05
N PRO A 85 -11.17 10.22 34.74
CA PRO A 85 -10.33 9.93 33.58
C PRO A 85 -10.92 10.47 32.27
N GLU A 86 -12.24 10.39 32.11
CA GLU A 86 -12.95 10.92 30.94
C GLU A 86 -12.75 12.43 30.76
N LEU A 87 -12.85 13.22 31.84
CA LEU A 87 -12.63 14.66 31.80
C LEU A 87 -11.17 14.98 31.48
N LEU A 88 -10.23 14.30 32.14
CA LEU A 88 -8.80 14.51 31.93
C LEU A 88 -8.38 14.19 30.48
N THR A 89 -8.85 13.06 29.94
CA THR A 89 -8.59 12.67 28.56
C THR A 89 -9.20 13.66 27.57
N ALA A 90 -10.44 14.11 27.80
CA ALA A 90 -11.11 15.08 26.92
C ALA A 90 -10.38 16.43 26.89
N VAL A 91 -9.97 16.94 28.05
CA VAL A 91 -9.21 18.21 28.16
C VAL A 91 -7.82 18.08 27.54
N LEU A 92 -7.10 16.98 27.81
CA LEU A 92 -5.80 16.73 27.18
C LEU A 92 -5.91 16.62 25.66
N ALA A 93 -6.95 15.97 25.14
CA ALA A 93 -7.19 15.87 23.70
C ALA A 93 -7.42 17.25 23.06
N ASP A 94 -8.25 18.10 23.68
CA ASP A 94 -8.50 19.46 23.19
C ASP A 94 -7.25 20.36 23.27
N LEU A 95 -6.48 20.29 24.35
CA LEU A 95 -5.23 21.05 24.49
C LEU A 95 -4.17 20.57 23.48
N ASN A 96 -4.04 19.25 23.28
CA ASN A 96 -3.13 18.69 22.29
C ASN A 96 -3.51 19.02 20.84
N ARG A 97 -4.80 19.08 20.56
CA ARG A 97 -5.30 19.58 19.29
C ARG A 97 -4.86 21.03 19.08
N LEU A 98 -5.02 21.90 20.09
CA LEU A 98 -4.58 23.30 20.01
C LEU A 98 -3.06 23.46 19.91
N ILE A 99 -2.29 22.58 20.56
CA ILE A 99 -0.83 22.55 20.39
C ILE A 99 -0.46 22.30 18.93
N CYS A 100 -1.17 21.40 18.24
CA CYS A 100 -0.88 21.02 16.85
C CYS A 100 -1.53 21.91 15.78
N GLU A 101 -2.51 22.73 16.14
CA GLU A 101 -3.19 23.66 15.23
C GLU A 101 -2.39 24.96 15.01
N ASP A 102 -3.06 26.01 14.51
CA ASP A 102 -2.43 27.28 14.14
C ASP A 102 -1.76 27.99 15.34
N TYR A 103 -0.99 29.03 15.01
CA TYR A 103 -0.19 29.84 15.94
C TYR A 103 -1.02 30.35 17.13
N LEU A 104 -0.71 29.88 18.36
CA LEU A 104 -1.51 30.15 19.56
C LEU A 104 -1.27 31.55 20.15
N PHE A 105 -0.11 32.16 19.89
CA PHE A 105 0.25 33.44 20.50
C PHE A 105 -0.53 34.61 19.89
N ASP A 106 -1.22 35.34 20.75
CA ASP A 106 -1.85 36.63 20.47
C ASP A 106 -1.41 37.63 21.56
N GLU A 107 -1.05 38.85 21.15
CA GLU A 107 -0.48 39.86 22.05
C GLU A 107 -1.48 40.36 23.10
N GLU A 108 -2.77 40.36 22.79
CA GLU A 108 -3.82 40.71 23.75
C GLU A 108 -4.03 39.56 24.74
N ILE A 109 -4.24 38.34 24.23
CA ILE A 109 -4.56 37.14 25.06
C ILE A 109 -3.43 36.80 26.05
N PHE A 110 -2.17 36.99 25.67
CA PHE A 110 -1.00 36.66 26.50
C PHE A 110 -0.40 37.87 27.23
N SER A 111 -1.07 39.02 27.24
CA SER A 111 -0.55 40.28 27.80
C SER A 111 -0.19 40.21 29.29
N GLU A 112 -0.91 39.40 30.08
CA GLU A 112 -0.68 39.22 31.52
C GLU A 112 0.24 38.02 31.86
N VAL A 113 0.69 37.28 30.86
CA VAL A 113 1.55 36.10 31.05
C VAL A 113 3.02 36.51 31.06
N ALA A 114 3.73 36.17 32.14
CA ALA A 114 5.19 36.36 32.21
C ALA A 114 5.92 35.33 31.33
N LEU A 115 6.07 35.64 30.03
CA LEU A 115 6.72 34.75 29.06
C LEU A 115 8.20 34.54 29.39
N SER A 116 8.65 33.29 29.32
CA SER A 116 10.05 32.95 29.54
C SER A 116 10.97 33.48 28.42
N ASP A 117 12.26 33.70 28.72
CA ASP A 117 13.28 34.09 27.73
C ASP A 117 13.28 33.15 26.49
N ARG A 118 12.93 31.89 26.72
CA ARG A 118 12.86 30.84 25.71
C ARG A 118 11.66 31.01 24.79
N SER A 119 10.50 31.41 25.32
CA SER A 119 9.30 31.75 24.55
C SER A 119 9.55 33.03 23.75
N ASN A 120 10.10 34.07 24.39
CA ASN A 120 10.48 35.33 23.73
C ASN A 120 11.50 35.12 22.58
N THR A 121 12.44 34.18 22.74
CA THR A 121 13.41 33.82 21.69
C THR A 121 12.74 33.15 20.48
N LEU A 122 11.67 32.39 20.66
CA LEU A 122 10.93 31.78 19.54
C LEU A 122 10.01 32.78 18.85
N LEU A 123 9.35 33.66 19.62
CA LEU A 123 8.52 34.74 19.10
C LEU A 123 9.33 35.73 18.24
N GLY A 124 10.61 35.94 18.57
CA GLY A 124 11.54 36.76 17.77
C GLY A 124 12.04 36.14 16.45
N LYS A 125 11.58 34.93 16.09
CA LYS A 125 11.98 34.22 14.86
C LYS A 125 10.81 34.10 13.88
N LYS A 126 11.12 34.00 12.58
CA LYS A 126 10.15 33.59 11.57
C LYS A 126 9.98 32.07 11.61
N LEU A 127 8.98 31.60 12.35
CA LEU A 127 8.74 30.16 12.57
C LEU A 127 8.31 29.44 11.29
N VAL A 128 8.77 28.19 11.16
CA VAL A 128 8.31 27.22 10.15
C VAL A 128 7.25 26.30 10.80
N ASN A 129 6.34 25.69 10.04
CA ASN A 129 5.21 24.90 10.56
C ASN A 129 5.59 23.83 11.62
N ALA A 130 6.79 23.23 11.55
CA ALA A 130 7.27 22.24 12.53
C ALA A 130 7.62 22.85 13.91
N GLU A 131 7.87 24.17 14.00
CA GLU A 131 8.20 24.85 15.26
C GLU A 131 6.96 25.38 15.99
N VAL A 132 5.77 25.33 15.37
CA VAL A 132 4.52 25.83 15.94
C VAL A 132 4.09 25.02 17.18
N PRO A 133 4.06 23.67 17.16
CA PRO A 133 3.74 22.89 18.35
C PRO A 133 4.67 23.16 19.53
N LYS A 134 5.95 23.41 19.25
CA LYS A 134 6.95 23.75 20.25
C LYS A 134 6.70 25.10 20.91
N LEU A 135 6.32 26.12 20.13
CA LEU A 135 5.95 27.41 20.69
C LEU A 135 4.64 27.29 21.48
N ASN A 136 3.60 26.69 20.90
CA ASN A 136 2.29 26.55 21.54
C ASN A 136 2.40 25.80 22.88
N ARG A 137 3.19 24.72 22.93
CA ARG A 137 3.49 23.99 24.16
C ARG A 137 4.13 24.88 25.23
N ARG A 138 5.08 25.73 24.87
CA ARG A 138 5.77 26.63 25.80
C ARG A 138 4.88 27.75 26.31
N LEU A 139 4.01 28.28 25.47
CA LEU A 139 3.04 29.28 25.90
C LEU A 139 2.11 28.71 26.97
N LEU A 140 1.68 27.45 26.81
CA LEU A 140 0.90 26.76 27.84
C LEU A 140 1.72 26.52 29.13
N GLU A 141 3.01 26.17 29.02
CA GLU A 141 3.91 26.03 30.17
C GLU A 141 4.08 27.37 30.93
N ASP A 142 4.21 28.49 30.22
CA ASP A 142 4.36 29.82 30.82
C ASP A 142 3.03 30.29 31.47
N SER A 143 1.89 30.04 30.82
CA SER A 143 0.55 30.41 31.34
C SER A 143 0.10 29.58 32.55
N TYR A 144 0.50 28.30 32.62
CA TYR A 144 0.09 27.36 33.66
C TYR A 144 1.28 26.78 34.40
N SER A 145 2.20 27.64 34.81
CA SER A 145 3.50 27.25 35.39
C SER A 145 3.43 26.43 36.69
N ASN A 146 2.29 26.44 37.40
CA ASN A 146 2.06 25.59 38.57
C ASN A 146 1.35 24.29 38.23
N GLU A 147 0.57 24.27 37.15
CA GLU A 147 -0.29 23.15 36.77
C GLU A 147 0.32 22.24 35.69
N ILE A 148 1.25 22.78 34.90
CA ILE A 148 1.91 22.08 33.80
C ILE A 148 3.41 22.00 34.07
N GLU A 149 3.94 20.79 34.10
CA GLU A 149 5.37 20.53 34.19
C GLU A 149 6.08 21.04 32.91
N PRO A 150 7.15 21.84 33.04
CA PRO A 150 7.98 22.22 31.90
C PRO A 150 8.66 21.00 31.30
N ILE A 151 8.59 20.79 29.98
CA ILE A 151 9.18 19.60 29.33
C ILE A 151 10.69 19.42 29.60
N TRP A 152 11.39 20.48 30.00
CA TRP A 152 12.83 20.50 30.28
C TRP A 152 13.21 19.96 31.67
N THR A 153 12.24 19.73 32.57
CA THR A 153 12.47 19.05 33.85
C THR A 153 12.38 17.53 33.69
N LEU A 154 12.07 17.04 32.49
CA LEU A 154 12.15 15.63 32.17
C LEU A 154 13.58 15.10 32.36
N PRO A 155 13.72 13.87 32.86
CA PRO A 155 15.00 13.31 33.32
C PRO A 155 16.05 13.11 32.21
N TYR A 156 15.68 13.30 30.94
CA TYR A 156 16.58 13.10 29.81
C TYR A 156 17.52 14.29 29.57
N PHE A 157 17.22 15.45 30.14
CA PHE A 157 18.03 16.65 29.98
C PHE A 157 19.20 16.69 30.96
N PHE A 158 20.36 17.09 30.44
CA PHE A 158 21.56 17.36 31.19
C PHE A 158 21.41 18.61 32.06
N GLU A 159 21.85 18.46 33.31
CA GLU A 159 22.08 19.56 34.24
C GLU A 159 23.56 19.61 34.65
N ASN A 160 23.96 20.67 35.36
CA ASN A 160 25.34 20.83 35.84
C ASN A 160 25.80 19.63 36.70
N ARG A 161 24.89 19.02 37.47
CA ARG A 161 25.17 17.82 38.29
C ARG A 161 25.55 16.57 37.49
N ASP A 162 25.22 16.54 36.19
CA ASP A 162 25.48 15.39 35.31
C ASP A 162 26.87 15.43 34.69
N LEU A 163 27.53 16.59 34.69
CA LEU A 163 28.90 16.71 34.22
C LEU A 163 29.84 16.18 35.31
N ARG A 164 30.49 15.05 35.03
CA ARG A 164 31.47 14.43 35.93
C ARG A 164 32.80 15.16 35.89
N GLU A 165 33.32 15.36 34.68
CA GLU A 165 34.59 16.03 34.38
C GLU A 165 34.36 17.02 33.22
N PRO A 166 33.77 18.20 33.50
CA PRO A 166 33.44 19.20 32.47
C PRO A 166 34.63 19.57 31.59
N SER A 167 35.84 19.62 32.17
CA SER A 167 37.10 19.92 31.47
C SER A 167 37.39 18.93 30.34
N LYS A 168 37.16 17.63 30.58
CA LYS A 168 37.39 16.58 29.58
C LYS A 168 36.40 16.71 28.42
N LEU A 169 35.13 16.99 28.70
CA LEU A 169 34.13 17.20 27.66
C LEU A 169 34.46 18.44 26.82
N ALA A 170 34.85 19.54 27.46
CA ALA A 170 35.26 20.77 26.78
C ALA A 170 36.45 20.55 25.84
N LEU A 171 37.49 19.86 26.31
CA LEU A 171 38.67 19.53 25.50
C LEU A 171 38.34 18.55 24.36
N SER A 172 37.44 17.57 24.60
CA SER A 172 37.01 16.62 23.57
C SER A 172 36.29 17.35 22.43
N LEU A 173 35.30 18.19 22.77
CA LEU A 173 34.54 18.99 21.81
C LEU A 173 35.41 20.05 21.12
N SER A 174 36.37 20.65 21.83
CA SER A 174 37.34 21.60 21.25
C SER A 174 38.25 20.92 20.23
N SER A 175 38.78 19.73 20.55
CA SER A 175 39.68 18.99 19.67
C SER A 175 38.97 18.31 18.49
N GLY A 176 37.71 17.88 18.65
CA GLY A 176 36.93 17.22 17.60
C GLY A 176 37.53 15.90 17.09
N LYS A 177 38.29 15.19 17.93
CA LYS A 177 39.03 13.98 17.54
C LYS A 177 38.08 12.86 17.07
N ASP A 178 37.07 12.53 17.84
CA ASP A 178 36.09 11.49 17.51
C ASP A 178 34.92 12.01 16.65
N GLY A 179 34.20 11.08 16.01
CA GLY A 179 33.11 11.39 15.08
C GLY A 179 31.96 12.16 15.72
N LEU A 180 31.63 11.83 16.97
CA LEU A 180 30.57 12.48 17.72
C LEU A 180 30.98 13.88 18.19
N ALA A 181 32.21 14.07 18.68
CA ALA A 181 32.71 15.38 19.07
C ALA A 181 32.74 16.36 17.89
N ARG A 182 33.11 15.89 16.70
CA ARG A 182 33.03 16.69 15.45
C ARG A 182 31.61 17.12 15.12
N TYR A 183 30.65 16.20 15.25
CA TYR A 183 29.24 16.49 15.03
C TYR A 183 28.72 17.54 16.03
N LEU A 184 28.94 17.32 17.34
CA LEU A 184 28.50 18.23 18.40
C LEU A 184 29.18 19.60 18.32
N ARG A 185 30.47 19.67 17.97
CA ARG A 185 31.14 20.95 17.70
C ARG A 185 30.53 21.65 16.47
N GLY A 186 30.10 20.88 15.47
CA GLY A 186 29.41 21.36 14.29
C GLY A 186 28.05 22.02 14.57
N THR A 187 27.38 21.68 15.68
CA THR A 187 26.10 22.30 16.06
C THR A 187 26.26 23.63 16.80
N LEU A 188 27.48 23.95 17.27
CA LEU A 188 27.78 25.20 17.97
C LEU A 188 27.83 26.41 17.03
N LYS A 189 27.40 27.58 17.53
CA LYS A 189 27.58 28.88 16.88
C LYS A 189 29.08 29.25 16.78
N PRO A 190 29.49 30.09 15.81
CA PRO A 190 30.88 30.50 15.66
C PRO A 190 31.50 31.08 16.94
N GLU A 191 30.79 31.97 17.66
CA GLU A 191 31.31 32.58 18.89
C GLU A 191 31.55 31.53 19.99
N SER A 192 30.61 30.58 20.13
CA SER A 192 30.72 29.49 21.11
C SER A 192 31.85 28.51 20.80
N ARG A 193 32.18 28.33 19.51
CA ARG A 193 33.33 27.49 19.10
C ARG A 193 34.66 28.15 19.46
N GLU A 194 34.73 29.47 19.35
CA GLU A 194 35.91 30.24 19.74
C GLU A 194 36.09 30.24 21.26
N GLU A 195 35.01 30.43 22.01
CA GLU A 195 34.99 30.35 23.46
C GLU A 195 35.45 28.97 23.97
N LEU A 196 35.00 27.89 23.31
CA LEU A 196 35.43 26.52 23.61
C LEU A 196 36.89 26.24 23.20
N ALA A 197 37.36 26.84 22.10
CA ALA A 197 38.73 26.69 21.61
C ALA A 197 39.76 27.38 22.52
N ASN A 198 39.36 28.47 23.19
CA ASN A 198 40.23 29.22 24.10
C ASN A 198 40.42 28.56 25.47
N TYR A 199 39.69 27.47 25.76
CA TYR A 199 39.84 26.72 27.00
C TYR A 199 40.98 25.70 26.93
N LEU A 200 42.05 25.96 27.67
CA LEU A 200 43.29 25.16 27.64
C LEU A 200 43.34 24.00 28.67
N GLY A 201 42.30 23.82 29.50
CA GLY A 201 42.19 22.65 30.38
C GLY A 201 42.88 22.73 31.75
N GLU A 202 43.52 23.87 32.09
CA GLU A 202 44.33 23.99 33.32
C GLU A 202 43.55 24.36 34.60
N ALA A 203 42.27 24.75 34.46
CA ALA A 203 41.36 25.10 35.55
C ALA A 203 39.94 24.56 35.26
N PRO A 204 39.02 24.44 36.24
CA PRO A 204 37.62 24.14 35.98
C PRO A 204 37.05 25.10 34.92
N PRO A 205 36.23 24.64 33.96
CA PRO A 205 35.72 25.53 32.93
C PRO A 205 34.88 26.65 33.56
N PRO A 206 34.99 27.90 33.08
CA PRO A 206 34.10 28.98 33.51
C PRO A 206 32.63 28.59 33.34
N SER A 207 31.75 29.18 34.15
CA SER A 207 30.31 28.90 34.11
C SER A 207 29.70 29.10 32.71
N ALA A 208 30.25 30.01 31.90
CA ALA A 208 29.86 30.20 30.51
C ALA A 208 30.11 28.94 29.65
N ILE A 209 31.28 28.30 29.79
CA ILE A 209 31.61 27.04 29.11
C ILE A 209 30.76 25.90 29.68
N ILE A 210 30.53 25.83 30.99
CA ILE A 210 29.66 24.80 31.59
C ILE A 210 28.23 24.91 31.02
N ASN A 211 27.67 26.12 30.98
CA ASN A 211 26.35 26.37 30.42
C ASN A 211 26.29 26.04 28.92
N LEU A 212 27.36 26.36 28.19
CA LEU A 212 27.51 26.00 26.77
C LEU A 212 27.50 24.48 26.57
N LEU A 213 28.26 23.73 27.37
CA LEU A 213 28.32 22.27 27.31
C LEU A 213 26.93 21.66 27.56
N ILE A 214 26.25 22.10 28.62
CA ILE A 214 24.90 21.64 28.96
C ILE A 214 23.92 21.94 27.83
N ALA A 215 23.94 23.16 27.29
CA ALA A 215 23.09 23.54 26.17
C ALA A 215 23.34 22.69 24.93
N THR A 216 24.61 22.38 24.64
CA THR A 216 25.03 21.54 23.50
C THR A 216 24.52 20.10 23.66
N LEU A 217 24.70 19.51 24.83
CA LEU A 217 24.23 18.15 25.11
C LEU A 217 22.69 18.07 25.02
N ASN A 218 21.99 19.05 25.60
CA ASN A 218 20.52 19.10 25.55
C ASN A 218 20.00 19.32 24.13
N GLN A 219 20.70 20.12 23.31
CA GLN A 219 20.37 20.26 21.90
C GLN A 219 20.55 18.93 21.13
N ALA A 220 21.59 18.16 21.44
CA ALA A 220 21.81 16.85 20.84
C ALA A 220 20.77 15.81 21.28
N VAL A 221 20.32 15.86 22.55
CA VAL A 221 19.21 15.03 23.04
C VAL A 221 17.94 15.33 22.23
N LEU A 222 17.64 16.61 21.99
CA LEU A 222 16.48 17.10 21.25
C LEU A 222 16.53 16.90 19.73
N SER A 223 17.61 16.34 19.19
CA SER A 223 17.74 16.16 17.74
C SER A 223 16.56 15.35 17.18
N GLU A 224 16.02 15.79 16.05
CA GLU A 224 14.94 15.11 15.34
C GLU A 224 15.41 13.78 14.75
N ASP A 225 16.67 13.73 14.33
CA ASP A 225 17.33 12.51 13.91
C ASP A 225 17.87 11.73 15.12
N LEU A 226 17.97 10.40 14.96
CA LEU A 226 18.73 9.58 15.90
C LEU A 226 20.19 10.05 15.92
N LEU A 227 20.70 10.31 17.12
CA LEU A 227 22.09 10.74 17.29
C LEU A 227 23.06 9.64 16.81
N TYR A 228 22.65 8.37 16.91
CA TYR A 228 23.43 7.23 16.46
C TYR A 228 23.64 7.23 14.95
N ASP A 229 24.89 7.06 14.56
CA ASP A 229 25.31 6.69 13.21
C ASP A 229 26.52 5.77 13.36
N LYS A 230 26.68 4.84 12.42
CA LYS A 230 27.71 3.80 12.50
C LYS A 230 29.11 4.39 12.52
N ASP A 231 29.34 5.49 11.80
CA ASP A 231 30.64 6.15 11.74
C ASP A 231 30.84 7.09 12.94
N ARG A 232 29.79 7.80 13.37
CA ARG A 232 29.84 8.66 14.58
C ARG A 232 30.16 7.87 15.86
N PHE A 233 29.69 6.63 15.97
CA PHE A 233 29.81 5.78 17.17
C PHE A 233 30.75 4.57 16.99
N ALA A 234 31.60 4.56 15.95
CA ALA A 234 32.47 3.42 15.64
C ALA A 234 33.38 2.99 16.81
N GLU A 235 33.82 3.94 17.64
CA GLU A 235 34.71 3.72 18.79
C GLU A 235 33.98 3.55 20.13
N VAL A 236 32.64 3.64 20.15
CA VAL A 236 31.82 3.61 21.37
C VAL A 236 31.26 2.20 21.61
N LYS A 237 31.54 1.63 22.79
CA LYS A 237 31.04 0.30 23.16
C LYS A 237 29.62 0.35 23.75
N LEU A 238 28.62 0.17 22.88
CA LEU A 238 27.22 0.23 23.29
C LEU A 238 26.78 -0.92 24.19
N SER A 239 25.96 -0.62 25.22
CA SER A 239 25.37 -1.63 26.11
C SER A 239 24.26 -2.45 25.43
N LYS A 240 23.91 -3.61 26.01
CA LYS A 240 22.82 -4.46 25.50
C LYS A 240 21.49 -3.71 25.43
N LYS A 241 21.17 -2.95 26.48
CA LYS A 241 19.96 -2.12 26.57
C LYS A 241 19.90 -1.06 25.47
N THR A 242 21.01 -0.37 25.20
CA THR A 242 21.10 0.66 24.16
C THR A 242 20.92 0.06 22.76
N LYS A 243 21.48 -1.13 22.51
CA LYS A 243 21.28 -1.86 21.25
C LYS A 243 19.84 -2.34 21.05
N GLU A 244 19.20 -2.86 22.10
CA GLU A 244 17.78 -3.28 22.05
C GLU A 244 16.86 -2.09 21.75
N LEU A 245 17.10 -0.92 22.36
CA LEU A 245 16.37 0.31 22.05
C LEU A 245 16.61 0.78 20.60
N LEU A 246 17.86 0.73 20.12
CA LEU A 246 18.22 1.06 18.72
C LEU A 246 17.48 0.21 17.69
N GLU A 247 17.32 -1.09 17.95
CA GLU A 247 16.57 -2.01 17.07
C GLU A 247 15.07 -1.70 17.01
N GLY A 248 14.54 -1.01 18.04
CA GLY A 248 13.12 -0.69 18.19
C GLY A 248 12.63 0.52 17.39
N LYS A 249 13.51 1.27 16.71
CA LYS A 249 13.20 2.56 16.05
C LYS A 249 12.42 3.52 16.97
N PRO A 250 13.03 3.96 18.08
CA PRO A 250 12.31 4.70 19.11
C PRO A 250 11.95 6.11 18.62
N GLU A 251 10.74 6.55 18.96
CA GLU A 251 10.19 7.87 18.64
C GLU A 251 9.82 8.65 19.92
N GLY A 252 9.55 9.95 19.81
CA GLY A 252 9.16 10.79 20.94
C GLY A 252 10.19 10.79 22.08
N GLU A 253 9.75 10.56 23.31
CA GLU A 253 10.62 10.51 24.48
C GLU A 253 11.61 9.34 24.48
N ASP A 254 11.26 8.19 23.88
CA ASP A 254 12.19 7.06 23.79
C ASP A 254 13.40 7.41 22.90
N ARG A 255 13.20 8.27 21.89
CA ARG A 255 14.30 8.85 21.09
C ARG A 255 15.18 9.74 21.97
N LEU A 256 14.59 10.62 22.78
CA LEU A 256 15.35 11.50 23.68
C LEU A 256 16.18 10.67 24.68
N ARG A 257 15.56 9.62 25.25
CA ARG A 257 16.21 8.69 26.17
C ARG A 257 17.36 7.96 25.50
N LEU A 258 17.18 7.47 24.27
CA LEU A 258 18.23 6.81 23.51
C LEU A 258 19.38 7.79 23.21
N ASN A 259 19.08 9.01 22.76
CA ASN A 259 20.08 10.05 22.52
C ASN A 259 20.87 10.38 23.80
N ARG A 260 20.20 10.47 24.96
CA ARG A 260 20.85 10.63 26.26
C ARG A 260 21.78 9.47 26.59
N LEU A 261 21.31 8.22 26.47
CA LEU A 261 22.12 7.03 26.73
C LEU A 261 23.36 6.96 25.83
N LEU A 262 23.20 7.31 24.55
CA LEU A 262 24.29 7.37 23.59
C LEU A 262 25.37 8.37 24.00
N LEU A 263 24.98 9.57 24.47
CA LEU A 263 25.92 10.58 24.97
C LEU A 263 26.67 10.11 26.23
N GLU A 264 25.99 9.42 27.14
CA GLU A 264 26.61 8.85 28.35
C GLU A 264 27.60 7.73 28.06
N GLU A 265 27.27 6.87 27.08
CA GLU A 265 28.13 5.78 26.66
C GLU A 265 29.32 6.27 25.83
N ALA A 266 29.16 7.38 25.10
CA ALA A 266 30.24 8.01 24.34
C ALA A 266 31.23 8.79 25.21
N TYR A 267 30.76 9.45 26.29
CA TYR A 267 31.62 10.24 27.18
C TYR A 267 31.57 9.77 28.65
N PRO A 268 31.85 8.49 28.96
CA PRO A 268 31.63 7.91 30.30
C PRO A 268 32.53 8.50 31.40
N GLU A 269 33.64 9.13 31.04
CA GLU A 269 34.51 9.82 31.97
C GLU A 269 34.10 11.27 32.23
N ALA A 270 33.44 11.90 31.27
CA ALA A 270 33.09 13.32 31.33
C ALA A 270 31.63 13.56 31.74
N ILE A 271 30.77 12.60 31.44
CA ILE A 271 29.35 12.59 31.77
C ILE A 271 29.10 11.50 32.81
N ARG A 272 28.40 11.83 33.89
CA ARG A 272 27.91 10.83 34.84
C ARG A 272 26.86 9.99 34.12
N ARG A 273 27.03 8.66 34.14
CA ARG A 273 25.93 7.75 33.78
C ARG A 273 24.70 8.13 34.59
N HIS A 274 23.56 8.26 33.92
CA HIS A 274 22.29 8.46 34.57
C HIS A 274 22.15 7.37 35.63
N ALA A 275 22.22 7.73 36.92
CA ALA A 275 21.80 6.82 37.96
C ALA A 275 20.32 6.50 37.68
N PRO A 276 19.84 5.24 37.72
CA PRO A 276 18.41 4.99 37.57
C PRO A 276 17.69 5.96 38.50
N LEU A 277 16.66 6.65 37.99
CA LEU A 277 16.05 7.73 38.76
C LEU A 277 15.77 7.19 40.16
N PRO A 278 16.17 7.95 41.22
CA PRO A 278 15.73 7.58 42.55
C PRO A 278 14.22 7.42 42.48
N ILE A 279 13.71 6.40 43.18
CA ILE A 279 12.27 6.24 43.27
C ILE A 279 11.72 7.50 43.92
N ASP A 280 10.97 8.27 43.14
CA ASP A 280 10.42 9.55 43.54
C ASP A 280 9.02 9.28 44.08
N VAL A 281 8.80 9.58 45.35
CA VAL A 281 7.57 9.27 46.07
C VAL A 281 7.01 10.56 46.63
N GLN A 282 5.82 10.92 46.17
CA GLN A 282 5.06 12.07 46.65
C GLN A 282 3.74 11.56 47.21
N ALA A 283 3.28 12.14 48.32
CA ALA A 283 1.99 11.86 48.94
C ALA A 283 1.63 13.02 49.87
N ASP A 284 0.36 13.09 50.27
CA ASP A 284 -0.09 14.06 51.27
C ASP A 284 0.60 13.84 52.63
N SER A 285 0.89 12.57 52.95
CA SER A 285 1.68 12.16 54.11
C SER A 285 2.68 11.06 53.74
N LEU A 286 3.94 11.22 54.18
CA LEU A 286 5.02 10.25 54.00
C LEU A 286 5.62 9.87 55.35
N GLU A 287 5.61 8.57 55.66
CA GLU A 287 6.27 7.99 56.82
C GLU A 287 7.39 7.04 56.37
N TYR A 288 8.54 7.09 57.04
CA TYR A 288 9.69 6.23 56.73
C TYR A 288 10.09 5.38 57.94
N ASP A 289 9.83 4.07 57.87
CA ASP A 289 10.29 3.07 58.83
C ASP A 289 11.73 2.66 58.49
N ARG A 290 12.68 3.22 59.24
CA ARG A 290 14.12 2.98 59.08
C ARG A 290 14.54 1.53 59.34
N GLU A 291 13.89 0.83 60.27
CA GLU A 291 14.28 -0.54 60.62
C GLU A 291 13.89 -1.52 59.50
N LYS A 292 12.74 -1.28 58.85
CA LYS A 292 12.23 -2.15 57.79
C LYS A 292 12.55 -1.67 56.37
N ASN A 293 13.17 -0.49 56.23
CA ASN A 293 13.40 0.19 54.94
C ASN A 293 12.09 0.38 54.14
N LEU A 294 10.99 0.69 54.84
CA LEU A 294 9.68 0.90 54.22
C LEU A 294 9.33 2.38 54.20
N MET A 295 8.92 2.87 53.05
CA MET A 295 8.31 4.18 52.87
C MET A 295 6.80 4.00 52.67
N ILE A 296 6.00 4.66 53.50
CA ILE A 296 4.55 4.56 53.51
C ILE A 296 3.98 5.92 53.10
N GLY A 297 3.38 5.98 51.91
CA GLY A 297 2.64 7.15 51.42
C GLY A 297 1.15 6.98 51.62
N THR A 298 0.46 8.03 52.08
CA THR A 298 -1.00 8.08 52.20
C THR A 298 -1.53 9.40 51.64
N GLY A 299 -2.60 9.32 50.83
CA GLY A 299 -3.24 10.45 50.15
C GLY A 299 -2.48 10.85 48.88
N HIS A 300 -3.19 10.85 47.75
CA HIS A 300 -2.67 11.23 46.41
C HIS A 300 -1.25 10.72 46.13
N VAL A 301 -0.97 9.47 46.46
CA VAL A 301 0.37 8.90 46.36
C VAL A 301 0.77 8.82 44.90
N ARG A 302 1.93 9.36 44.55
CA ARG A 302 2.58 9.28 43.25
C ARG A 302 3.95 8.66 43.44
N VAL A 303 4.19 7.53 42.80
CA VAL A 303 5.50 6.88 42.75
C VAL A 303 5.98 6.89 41.31
N ARG A 304 7.17 7.44 41.08
CA ARG A 304 7.80 7.49 39.76
C ARG A 304 9.15 6.79 39.82
N LYS A 305 9.38 5.91 38.84
CA LYS A 305 10.71 5.36 38.58
C LYS A 305 10.93 5.17 37.09
N ASP A 306 11.93 5.83 36.55
CA ASP A 306 12.24 5.80 35.12
C ASP A 306 11.02 6.22 34.26
N LEU A 307 10.43 5.31 33.49
CA LEU A 307 9.22 5.52 32.64
C LEU A 307 7.93 5.01 33.30
N GLU A 308 8.01 4.53 34.53
CA GLU A 308 6.92 3.85 35.21
C GLU A 308 6.33 4.76 36.28
N TYR A 309 5.05 5.06 36.12
CA TYR A 309 4.30 5.96 36.99
C TYR A 309 3.22 5.16 37.70
N LEU A 310 3.09 5.36 38.99
CA LEU A 310 2.10 4.71 39.84
C LEU A 310 1.38 5.76 40.67
N ARG A 311 0.05 5.79 40.59
CA ARG A 311 -0.82 6.63 41.41
C ARG A 311 -1.71 5.74 42.28
N SER A 312 -1.97 6.12 43.53
CA SER A 312 -2.85 5.37 44.45
C SER A 312 -3.27 6.20 45.67
N ASP A 313 -4.24 5.72 46.43
CA ASP A 313 -4.61 6.32 47.72
C ASP A 313 -3.57 6.01 48.81
N GLN A 314 -2.96 4.81 48.79
CA GLN A 314 -1.90 4.39 49.70
C GLN A 314 -0.84 3.55 48.97
N ALA A 315 0.44 3.73 49.32
CA ALA A 315 1.51 2.85 48.85
C ALA A 315 2.55 2.57 49.94
N ILE A 316 2.99 1.31 50.03
CA ILE A 316 4.06 0.84 50.89
C ILE A 316 5.20 0.37 50.00
N ILE A 317 6.38 0.97 50.14
CA ILE A 317 7.51 0.79 49.23
C ILE A 317 8.73 0.35 50.02
N ASN A 318 9.31 -0.80 49.67
CA ASN A 318 10.60 -1.21 50.21
C ASN A 318 11.73 -0.58 49.38
N LEU A 319 12.50 0.33 49.97
CA LEU A 319 13.53 1.07 49.24
C LEU A 319 14.75 0.21 48.84
N GLN A 320 14.93 -0.95 49.47
CA GLN A 320 16.04 -1.86 49.16
C GLN A 320 15.70 -2.85 48.05
N SER A 321 14.52 -3.48 48.08
CA SER A 321 14.08 -4.42 47.04
C SER A 321 13.36 -3.74 45.88
N LEU A 322 12.87 -2.52 46.09
CA LEU A 322 11.98 -1.76 45.21
C LEU A 322 10.63 -2.45 44.96
N ASP A 323 10.15 -3.22 45.95
CA ASP A 323 8.78 -3.73 45.98
C ASP A 323 7.83 -2.62 46.43
N VAL A 324 6.73 -2.44 45.71
CA VAL A 324 5.62 -1.57 46.07
C VAL A 324 4.33 -2.38 46.22
N LEU A 325 3.59 -2.11 47.30
CA LEU A 325 2.21 -2.49 47.49
C LEU A 325 1.37 -1.22 47.48
N ALA A 326 0.56 -1.03 46.44
CA ALA A 326 -0.35 0.12 46.33
C ALA A 326 -1.82 -0.33 46.45
N GLU A 327 -2.63 0.46 47.14
CA GLU A 327 -4.05 0.20 47.38
C GLU A 327 -4.89 1.48 47.20
N GLY A 328 -6.10 1.31 46.64
CA GLY A 328 -7.05 2.40 46.39
C GLY A 328 -6.71 3.20 45.14
N ASN A 329 -7.69 3.34 44.22
CA ASN A 329 -7.59 4.08 42.95
C ASN A 329 -6.22 3.93 42.25
N VAL A 330 -5.77 2.69 42.07
CA VAL A 330 -4.43 2.42 41.58
C VAL A 330 -4.39 2.61 40.06
N THR A 331 -3.54 3.52 39.59
CA THR A 331 -3.23 3.69 38.17
C THR A 331 -1.74 3.48 37.96
N PHE A 332 -1.37 2.55 37.09
CA PHE A 332 0.01 2.34 36.65
C PHE A 332 0.12 2.71 35.17
N GLU A 333 1.20 3.37 34.76
CA GLU A 333 1.40 3.86 33.39
C GLU A 333 2.84 3.62 32.95
N ARG A 334 3.02 3.22 31.69
CA ARG A 334 4.32 3.05 31.03
C ARG A 334 4.17 3.24 29.52
N GLY A 335 4.63 4.36 28.98
CA GLY A 335 4.49 4.66 27.55
C GLY A 335 3.01 4.80 27.15
N SER A 336 2.55 4.00 26.20
CA SER A 336 1.12 3.89 25.84
C SER A 336 0.33 2.91 26.72
N GLU A 337 0.99 2.14 27.57
CA GLU A 337 0.36 1.12 28.41
C GLU A 337 -0.21 1.76 29.68
N ILE A 338 -1.51 1.61 29.91
CA ILE A 338 -2.21 2.18 31.07
C ILE A 338 -2.95 1.05 31.79
N TRP A 339 -2.84 0.98 33.12
CA TRP A 339 -3.56 0.02 33.96
C TRP A 339 -4.28 0.74 35.10
N VAL A 340 -5.52 0.35 35.35
CA VAL A 340 -6.36 0.87 36.42
C VAL A 340 -6.91 -0.30 37.24
N GLY A 341 -6.75 -0.24 38.56
CA GLY A 341 -7.14 -1.31 39.47
C GLY A 341 -7.33 -0.86 40.92
N LYS A 342 -7.65 -1.81 41.80
CA LYS A 342 -7.85 -1.54 43.23
C LYS A 342 -6.59 -1.76 44.08
N LYS A 343 -5.72 -2.67 43.66
CA LYS A 343 -4.50 -3.05 44.35
C LYS A 343 -3.42 -3.43 43.34
N LEU A 344 -2.16 -3.14 43.66
CA LEU A 344 -1.01 -3.51 42.86
C LEU A 344 0.13 -4.01 43.76
N ARG A 345 0.74 -5.13 43.39
CA ARG A 345 2.03 -5.56 43.92
C ARG A 345 3.03 -5.57 42.79
N TYR A 346 4.04 -4.71 42.86
CA TYR A 346 4.96 -4.53 41.75
C TYR A 346 6.39 -4.36 42.25
N ASN A 347 7.36 -4.91 41.51
CA ASN A 347 8.77 -4.69 41.79
C ASN A 347 9.40 -3.86 40.67
N PHE A 348 9.75 -2.63 40.99
CA PHE A 348 10.34 -1.68 40.04
C PHE A 348 11.76 -2.06 39.56
N ARG A 349 12.43 -3.02 40.20
CA ARG A 349 13.74 -3.54 39.77
C ARG A 349 13.61 -4.68 38.77
N THR A 350 12.76 -5.67 39.04
CA THR A 350 12.57 -6.85 38.18
C THR A 350 11.53 -6.61 37.09
N GLN A 351 10.74 -5.54 37.21
CA GLN A 351 9.60 -5.21 36.35
C GLN A 351 8.52 -6.28 36.29
N GLN A 352 8.34 -6.98 37.41
CA GLN A 352 7.33 -8.01 37.56
C GLN A 352 6.33 -7.61 38.64
N GLY A 353 5.09 -8.03 38.49
CA GLY A 353 4.05 -7.71 39.46
C GLY A 353 2.73 -8.43 39.24
N ASP A 354 1.91 -8.42 40.27
CA ASP A 354 0.52 -8.87 40.28
C ASP A 354 -0.40 -7.65 40.41
N PHE A 355 -1.23 -7.45 39.40
CA PHE A 355 -2.12 -6.31 39.24
C PHE A 355 -3.56 -6.65 39.67
N GLY A 356 -3.83 -7.89 40.10
CA GLY A 356 -5.16 -8.33 40.48
C GLY A 356 -6.18 -8.15 39.35
N GLY A 357 -7.42 -7.78 39.70
CA GLY A 357 -8.46 -7.42 38.73
C GLY A 357 -8.27 -5.99 38.24
N PHE A 358 -8.25 -5.81 36.92
CA PHE A 358 -7.80 -4.56 36.29
C PHE A 358 -8.51 -4.29 34.97
N ASP A 359 -8.51 -3.01 34.61
CA ASP A 359 -8.79 -2.51 33.26
C ASP A 359 -7.46 -1.95 32.70
N ALA A 360 -7.08 -2.30 31.47
CA ALA A 360 -5.86 -1.77 30.85
C ALA A 360 -6.02 -1.50 29.37
N TYR A 361 -5.15 -0.64 28.85
CA TYR A 361 -4.87 -0.55 27.43
C TYR A 361 -3.46 -1.13 27.17
N LEU A 362 -3.40 -2.20 26.38
CA LEU A 362 -2.16 -2.83 25.90
C LEU A 362 -2.24 -2.90 24.38
N GLU A 363 -1.45 -2.09 23.70
CA GLU A 363 -1.61 -1.86 22.26
C GLU A 363 -1.74 -3.16 21.44
N PRO A 364 -2.78 -3.31 20.60
CA PRO A 364 -3.88 -2.36 20.32
C PRO A 364 -5.20 -2.68 21.06
N PHE A 365 -5.16 -3.38 22.19
CA PHE A 365 -6.35 -3.87 22.91
C PHE A 365 -6.67 -3.08 24.19
N TYR A 366 -7.93 -2.71 24.33
CA TYR A 366 -8.59 -2.45 25.61
C TYR A 366 -8.95 -3.78 26.28
N ILE A 367 -8.54 -3.95 27.53
CA ILE A 367 -8.54 -5.20 28.27
C ILE A 367 -9.23 -5.02 29.61
N LYS A 368 -10.12 -5.94 29.97
CA LYS A 368 -10.59 -6.13 31.35
C LYS A 368 -10.31 -7.56 31.78
N ALA A 369 -9.66 -7.80 32.91
CA ALA A 369 -9.39 -9.16 33.38
C ALA A 369 -9.52 -9.32 34.88
N GLN A 370 -9.81 -10.56 35.32
CA GLN A 370 -9.93 -10.87 36.74
C GLN A 370 -8.56 -10.96 37.44
N SER A 371 -7.52 -11.32 36.70
CA SER A 371 -6.13 -11.34 37.16
C SER A 371 -5.19 -10.92 36.04
N ALA A 372 -4.26 -10.01 36.31
CA ALA A 372 -3.06 -9.77 35.52
C ALA A 372 -1.80 -10.02 36.32
N ARG A 373 -0.83 -10.66 35.68
CA ARG A 373 0.55 -10.66 36.13
C ARG A 373 1.47 -10.22 35.00
N ARG A 374 2.39 -9.32 35.30
CA ARG A 374 3.54 -9.02 34.45
C ARG A 374 4.66 -9.96 34.86
N ILE A 375 5.05 -10.87 33.96
CA ILE A 375 6.01 -11.95 34.24
C ILE A 375 7.40 -11.69 33.64
N GLY A 376 7.55 -10.60 32.90
CA GLY A 376 8.80 -10.09 32.35
C GLY A 376 8.62 -8.63 31.91
N PRO A 377 9.66 -7.98 31.36
CA PRO A 377 9.63 -6.57 31.01
C PRO A 377 8.45 -6.17 30.14
N ASP A 378 8.11 -6.95 29.10
CA ASP A 378 7.03 -6.61 28.16
C ASP A 378 6.02 -7.76 28.00
N GLU A 379 5.91 -8.62 29.01
CA GLU A 379 5.12 -9.85 28.93
C GLU A 379 4.09 -9.97 30.04
N TYR A 380 2.84 -10.12 29.63
CA TYR A 380 1.68 -10.15 30.50
C TYR A 380 0.95 -11.49 30.40
N LEU A 381 0.55 -12.00 31.56
CA LEU A 381 -0.31 -13.16 31.71
C LEU A 381 -1.63 -12.73 32.35
N LEU A 382 -2.73 -12.94 31.63
CA LEU A 382 -4.06 -12.53 32.02
C LEU A 382 -4.97 -13.75 32.18
N GLU A 383 -5.85 -13.72 33.18
CA GLU A 383 -6.88 -14.74 33.37
C GLU A 383 -8.29 -14.14 33.30
N LYS A 384 -9.17 -14.86 32.59
CA LYS A 384 -10.56 -14.47 32.30
C LYS A 384 -10.64 -13.04 31.76
N ALA A 385 -9.94 -12.82 30.65
CA ALA A 385 -9.83 -11.52 30.00
C ALA A 385 -10.98 -11.29 29.00
N LYS A 386 -11.44 -10.05 28.94
CA LYS A 386 -12.23 -9.43 27.87
C LYS A 386 -11.30 -8.50 27.09
N LEU A 387 -11.15 -8.70 25.80
CA LEU A 387 -10.25 -7.94 24.91
C LEU A 387 -11.06 -7.27 23.79
N SER A 388 -10.77 -6.02 23.46
CA SER A 388 -11.45 -5.26 22.40
C SER A 388 -10.49 -4.27 21.76
N THR A 389 -10.60 -4.00 20.46
CA THR A 389 -9.93 -2.84 19.84
C THR A 389 -10.84 -1.60 19.77
N CYS A 390 -12.13 -1.74 20.13
CA CYS A 390 -13.04 -0.61 20.39
C CYS A 390 -12.85 -0.10 21.82
N GLU A 391 -13.09 1.20 22.00
CA GLU A 391 -13.18 1.84 23.31
C GLU A 391 -14.52 1.58 24.02
N GLY A 392 -14.56 1.89 25.32
CA GLY A 392 -15.78 1.88 26.14
C GLY A 392 -16.18 0.53 26.76
N ASP A 393 -17.18 0.56 27.64
CA ASP A 393 -17.62 -0.62 28.41
C ASP A 393 -18.41 -1.65 27.58
N ALA A 394 -19.06 -1.17 26.52
CA ALA A 394 -19.91 -1.96 25.64
C ALA A 394 -19.39 -1.93 24.17
N PRO A 395 -18.18 -2.47 23.91
CA PRO A 395 -17.59 -2.44 22.58
C PRO A 395 -18.42 -3.23 21.58
N ALA A 396 -18.42 -2.78 20.32
CA ALA A 396 -19.19 -3.41 19.25
C ALA A 396 -18.77 -4.86 18.98
N ALA A 397 -17.48 -5.18 19.17
CA ALA A 397 -16.94 -6.53 19.12
C ALA A 397 -15.85 -6.72 20.18
N TRP A 398 -15.80 -7.90 20.80
CA TRP A 398 -14.81 -8.21 21.83
C TRP A 398 -14.61 -9.73 21.98
N PHE A 399 -13.46 -10.12 22.52
CA PHE A 399 -13.11 -11.51 22.80
C PHE A 399 -13.14 -11.80 24.29
N ARG A 400 -13.75 -12.92 24.68
CA ARG A 400 -13.57 -13.52 26.01
C ARG A 400 -12.52 -14.61 25.93
N ALA A 401 -11.52 -14.60 26.78
CA ALA A 401 -10.50 -15.65 26.83
C ALA A 401 -10.21 -16.08 28.28
N ARG A 402 -10.00 -17.38 28.50
CA ARG A 402 -9.70 -17.90 29.84
C ARG A 402 -8.28 -17.57 30.29
N LYS A 403 -7.32 -17.67 29.39
CA LYS A 403 -5.90 -17.38 29.64
C LYS A 403 -5.34 -16.65 28.43
N VAL A 404 -4.63 -15.55 28.66
CA VAL A 404 -4.01 -14.73 27.60
C VAL A 404 -2.58 -14.45 27.99
N ARG A 405 -1.66 -14.65 27.05
CA ARG A 405 -0.26 -14.24 27.14
C ARG A 405 -0.02 -13.23 26.01
N ILE A 406 0.29 -12.00 26.36
CA ILE A 406 0.42 -10.90 25.40
C ILE A 406 1.76 -10.19 25.57
N VAL A 407 2.39 -9.90 24.44
CA VAL A 407 3.50 -8.96 24.30
C VAL A 407 2.97 -7.82 23.41
N PRO A 408 2.67 -6.64 24.00
CA PRO A 408 2.05 -5.52 23.30
C PRO A 408 2.78 -5.15 22.00
N GLY A 409 2.04 -4.77 20.96
CA GLY A 409 2.58 -4.46 19.63
C GLY A 409 3.22 -5.63 18.86
N ARG A 410 3.47 -6.79 19.49
CA ARG A 410 4.16 -7.94 18.87
C ARG A 410 3.27 -9.16 18.66
N HIS A 411 2.78 -9.78 19.73
CA HIS A 411 2.01 -11.02 19.60
C HIS A 411 1.06 -11.30 20.77
N ILE A 412 -0.01 -12.04 20.46
CA ILE A 412 -0.98 -12.53 21.43
C ILE A 412 -1.13 -14.06 21.32
N ARG A 413 -1.20 -14.72 22.48
CA ARG A 413 -1.48 -16.15 22.63
C ARG A 413 -2.60 -16.31 23.64
N ALA A 414 -3.76 -16.83 23.25
CA ALA A 414 -4.91 -16.98 24.13
C ALA A 414 -5.52 -18.39 24.06
N GLN A 415 -6.22 -18.79 25.13
CA GLN A 415 -6.90 -20.09 25.26
C GLN A 415 -8.39 -19.91 25.57
N HIS A 416 -9.22 -20.78 24.99
CA HIS A 416 -10.68 -20.75 25.09
C HIS A 416 -11.25 -19.36 24.75
N VAL A 417 -10.99 -18.92 23.52
CA VAL A 417 -11.36 -17.61 23.00
C VAL A 417 -12.78 -17.68 22.43
N VAL A 418 -13.66 -16.76 22.82
CA VAL A 418 -15.00 -16.59 22.24
C VAL A 418 -15.12 -15.17 21.72
N LEU A 419 -15.36 -15.00 20.43
CA LEU A 419 -15.69 -13.71 19.83
C LEU A 419 -17.16 -13.39 20.05
N TYR A 420 -17.44 -12.20 20.57
CA TYR A 420 -18.76 -11.60 20.69
C TYR A 420 -18.88 -10.41 19.75
N VAL A 421 -19.98 -10.33 19.01
CA VAL A 421 -20.33 -9.17 18.17
C VAL A 421 -21.71 -8.70 18.62
N LYS A 422 -21.82 -7.43 19.04
CA LYS A 422 -23.04 -6.85 19.63
C LYS A 422 -23.65 -7.73 20.74
N GLY A 423 -22.80 -8.37 21.54
CA GLY A 423 -23.19 -9.23 22.66
C GLY A 423 -23.54 -10.68 22.28
N VAL A 424 -23.58 -11.03 21.00
CA VAL A 424 -23.85 -12.39 20.52
C VAL A 424 -22.54 -13.15 20.32
N PRO A 425 -22.37 -14.35 20.91
CA PRO A 425 -21.19 -15.18 20.65
C PRO A 425 -21.26 -15.72 19.21
N VAL A 426 -20.29 -15.34 18.37
CA VAL A 426 -20.28 -15.70 16.94
C VAL A 426 -19.27 -16.80 16.62
N MET A 427 -18.22 -16.97 17.42
CA MET A 427 -17.16 -17.95 17.17
C MET A 427 -16.45 -18.36 18.46
N TYR A 428 -16.16 -19.66 18.60
CA TYR A 428 -15.28 -20.21 19.64
C TYR A 428 -13.99 -20.77 19.00
N SER A 429 -12.86 -20.51 19.64
CA SER A 429 -11.59 -21.17 19.32
C SER A 429 -10.90 -21.67 20.61
N PRO A 430 -10.42 -22.93 20.65
CA PRO A 430 -9.68 -23.45 21.81
C PRO A 430 -8.34 -22.73 22.03
N PHE A 431 -7.72 -22.21 20.97
CA PHE A 431 -6.48 -21.44 21.02
C PHE A 431 -6.48 -20.31 20.00
N TRP A 432 -5.81 -19.21 20.31
CA TRP A 432 -5.57 -18.11 19.40
C TRP A 432 -4.08 -17.77 19.46
N ASN A 433 -3.40 -17.90 18.33
CA ASN A 433 -1.96 -17.71 18.22
C ASN A 433 -1.71 -16.74 17.07
N GLN A 434 -1.48 -15.47 17.38
CA GLN A 434 -1.42 -14.40 16.39
C GLN A 434 -0.25 -13.45 16.67
N ASN A 435 0.56 -13.12 15.65
CA ASN A 435 1.41 -11.94 15.73
C ASN A 435 0.62 -10.74 15.18
N ILE A 436 0.80 -9.59 15.80
CA ILE A 436 0.13 -8.33 15.42
C ILE A 436 0.60 -7.97 14.00
N GLY A 437 -0.35 -7.75 13.08
CA GLY A 437 -0.07 -7.47 11.65
C GLY A 437 -0.04 -8.68 10.71
N ASP A 438 -0.03 -9.91 11.23
CA ASP A 438 -0.07 -11.15 10.43
C ASP A 438 -1.52 -11.58 10.08
N ARG A 439 -1.67 -12.55 9.17
CA ARG A 439 -2.95 -13.23 8.89
C ARG A 439 -3.39 -14.14 10.03
N ASN A 440 -4.67 -14.53 10.01
CA ASN A 440 -5.23 -15.56 10.89
C ASN A 440 -4.45 -16.87 10.81
N PHE A 441 -4.04 -17.41 11.97
CA PHE A 441 -3.43 -18.74 12.04
C PHE A 441 -4.33 -19.83 11.45
N ILE A 442 -5.65 -19.73 11.65
CA ILE A 442 -6.63 -20.63 11.04
C ILE A 442 -7.75 -19.82 10.42
N THR A 443 -8.12 -20.14 9.18
CA THR A 443 -9.32 -19.62 8.53
C THR A 443 -10.22 -20.79 8.15
N LEU A 444 -11.47 -20.74 8.59
CA LEU A 444 -12.52 -21.69 8.26
C LEU A 444 -13.55 -20.98 7.40
N VAL A 445 -13.79 -21.48 6.19
CA VAL A 445 -14.75 -20.92 5.24
C VAL A 445 -15.82 -21.96 4.92
N PRO A 446 -16.88 -22.06 5.74
CA PRO A 446 -18.05 -22.85 5.38
C PRO A 446 -18.83 -22.13 4.28
N GLY A 447 -19.52 -22.84 3.40
CA GLY A 447 -20.26 -22.19 2.32
C GLY A 447 -21.12 -23.15 1.52
N TYR A 448 -21.86 -22.58 0.57
CA TYR A 448 -22.63 -23.32 -0.43
C TYR A 448 -22.61 -22.58 -1.76
N ASN A 449 -22.38 -23.30 -2.86
CA ASN A 449 -22.66 -22.83 -4.22
C ASN A 449 -23.09 -23.99 -5.13
N SER A 450 -23.59 -23.68 -6.32
CA SER A 450 -24.05 -24.66 -7.32
C SER A 450 -22.98 -25.66 -7.78
N ARG A 451 -21.68 -25.32 -7.74
CA ARG A 451 -20.58 -26.18 -8.23
C ARG A 451 -20.02 -27.15 -7.20
N MET A 452 -19.93 -26.70 -5.94
CA MET A 452 -19.30 -27.41 -4.83
C MET A 452 -20.33 -27.97 -3.84
N TYR A 453 -21.58 -27.50 -3.92
CA TYR A 453 -22.64 -27.66 -2.92
C TYR A 453 -22.13 -27.17 -1.57
N ALA A 454 -22.53 -27.78 -0.46
CA ALA A 454 -21.98 -27.44 0.85
C ALA A 454 -20.47 -27.69 0.87
N PHE A 455 -19.68 -26.74 1.34
CA PHE A 455 -18.24 -26.85 1.47
C PHE A 455 -17.72 -26.26 2.78
N LEU A 456 -16.52 -26.69 3.17
CA LEU A 456 -15.72 -26.14 4.25
C LEU A 456 -14.26 -26.07 3.78
N LEU A 457 -13.79 -24.85 3.50
CA LEU A 457 -12.38 -24.62 3.14
C LEU A 457 -11.62 -24.25 4.41
N THR A 458 -10.60 -25.02 4.76
CA THR A 458 -9.80 -24.78 5.96
C THR A 458 -8.39 -24.41 5.57
N THR A 459 -7.86 -23.32 6.12
CA THR A 459 -6.46 -22.94 5.92
C THR A 459 -5.75 -22.77 7.25
N PHE A 460 -4.54 -23.32 7.37
CA PHE A 460 -3.63 -23.15 8.50
C PHE A 460 -2.45 -22.32 8.02
N ASN A 461 -2.35 -21.08 8.49
CA ASN A 461 -1.26 -20.16 8.16
C ASN A 461 -0.23 -20.17 9.29
N TYR A 462 1.03 -20.45 8.96
CA TYR A 462 2.13 -20.48 9.92
C TYR A 462 3.41 -19.96 9.28
N ARG A 463 4.34 -19.51 10.11
CA ARG A 463 5.61 -18.94 9.66
C ARG A 463 6.74 -19.92 9.95
N LEU A 464 7.47 -20.32 8.91
CA LEU A 464 8.64 -21.19 9.01
C LEU A 464 9.89 -20.41 9.41
N SER A 465 10.02 -19.16 8.92
CA SER A 465 11.07 -18.21 9.32
C SER A 465 10.60 -16.78 9.11
N ARG A 466 11.36 -15.77 9.55
CA ARG A 466 11.02 -14.35 9.29
C ARG A 466 10.81 -13.99 7.81
N LYS A 467 11.31 -14.82 6.88
CA LYS A 467 11.24 -14.60 5.43
C LYS A 467 10.38 -15.62 4.68
N VAL A 468 9.86 -16.63 5.38
CA VAL A 468 9.14 -17.76 4.77
C VAL A 468 7.85 -18.03 5.55
N GLU A 469 6.73 -17.91 4.85
CA GLU A 469 5.39 -18.23 5.32
C GLU A 469 4.89 -19.50 4.63
N ALA A 470 4.02 -20.23 5.31
CA ALA A 470 3.43 -21.45 4.78
C ALA A 470 1.93 -21.48 5.11
N THR A 471 1.15 -22.00 4.17
CA THR A 471 -0.29 -22.20 4.32
C THR A 471 -0.63 -23.64 3.96
N THR A 472 -1.16 -24.41 4.90
CA THR A 472 -1.73 -25.73 4.62
C THR A 472 -3.23 -25.59 4.41
N ARG A 473 -3.78 -26.12 3.32
CA ARG A 473 -5.21 -26.10 2.97
C ARG A 473 -5.81 -27.49 3.14
N VAL A 474 -6.95 -27.60 3.81
CA VAL A 474 -7.72 -28.83 3.99
C VAL A 474 -9.17 -28.52 3.66
N ASP A 475 -9.58 -28.87 2.45
CA ASP A 475 -10.87 -28.49 1.91
C ASP A 475 -11.78 -29.70 1.82
N ALA A 476 -13.04 -29.55 2.23
CA ALA A 476 -14.09 -30.54 2.04
C ALA A 476 -15.23 -29.91 1.25
N ARG A 477 -15.69 -30.59 0.20
CA ARG A 477 -16.78 -30.16 -0.68
C ARG A 477 -17.75 -31.32 -0.87
N ALA A 478 -19.03 -31.11 -0.59
CA ALA A 478 -20.03 -32.17 -0.65
C ALA A 478 -20.18 -32.75 -2.06
N ARG A 479 -20.12 -31.90 -3.10
CA ARG A 479 -20.18 -32.35 -4.49
C ARG A 479 -18.81 -32.80 -5.04
N ARG A 480 -17.73 -32.12 -4.67
CA ARG A 480 -16.39 -32.26 -5.30
C ARG A 480 -15.36 -33.05 -4.48
N GLY A 481 -15.73 -33.59 -3.31
CA GLY A 481 -14.81 -34.36 -2.48
C GLY A 481 -13.81 -33.52 -1.67
N VAL A 482 -12.64 -34.10 -1.36
CA VAL A 482 -11.64 -33.50 -0.48
C VAL A 482 -10.46 -32.94 -1.26
N GLY A 483 -9.85 -31.87 -0.74
CA GLY A 483 -8.63 -31.28 -1.28
C GLY A 483 -7.60 -30.98 -0.19
N LEU A 484 -6.32 -31.14 -0.53
CA LEU A 484 -5.18 -30.84 0.32
C LEU A 484 -4.22 -29.93 -0.45
N GLY A 485 -3.81 -28.83 0.16
CA GLY A 485 -2.85 -27.91 -0.45
C GLY A 485 -1.74 -27.49 0.50
N GLN A 486 -0.59 -27.15 -0.07
CA GLN A 486 0.52 -26.56 0.65
C GLN A 486 1.08 -25.39 -0.16
N ASP A 487 0.89 -24.18 0.36
CA ASP A 487 1.48 -22.96 -0.17
C ASP A 487 2.74 -22.66 0.66
N ILE A 488 3.85 -22.33 0.01
CA ILE A 488 5.07 -21.84 0.64
C ILE A 488 5.39 -20.52 -0.03
N LEU A 489 5.45 -19.44 0.74
CA LEU A 489 5.64 -18.09 0.26
C LEU A 489 6.92 -17.53 0.88
N TRP A 490 7.76 -16.86 0.09
CA TRP A 490 8.98 -16.24 0.60
C TRP A 490 9.17 -14.82 0.09
N SER A 491 9.80 -13.98 0.91
CA SER A 491 10.23 -12.64 0.49
C SER A 491 11.32 -12.09 1.40
N ALA A 492 12.12 -11.15 0.88
CA ALA A 492 13.22 -10.54 1.63
C ALA A 492 12.77 -9.83 2.94
N SER A 493 11.62 -9.15 2.92
CA SER A 493 10.98 -8.46 4.05
C SER A 493 10.11 -9.36 4.93
N GLY A 494 9.78 -10.56 4.50
CA GLY A 494 8.84 -11.45 5.18
C GLY A 494 7.35 -11.21 4.89
N ASN A 495 6.97 -10.16 4.16
CA ASN A 495 5.58 -9.88 3.76
C ASN A 495 5.25 -10.52 2.39
N ALA A 496 5.47 -11.83 2.27
CA ALA A 496 5.42 -12.55 0.98
C ALA A 496 4.02 -12.53 0.34
N LYS A 497 2.95 -12.56 1.15
CA LYS A 497 1.58 -12.64 0.62
C LYS A 497 1.08 -11.39 -0.08
N GLY A 498 1.60 -10.21 0.26
CA GLY A 498 1.34 -8.99 -0.49
C GLY A 498 1.86 -9.04 -1.93
N ARG A 499 2.75 -10.00 -2.23
CA ARG A 499 3.45 -10.19 -3.51
C ARG A 499 3.15 -11.51 -4.20
N SER A 500 2.46 -12.45 -3.53
CA SER A 500 1.91 -13.66 -4.14
C SER A 500 0.74 -13.33 -5.05
N THR A 501 0.54 -14.17 -6.05
CA THR A 501 -0.31 -13.94 -7.23
C THR A 501 -1.82 -13.87 -7.00
N GLU A 502 -2.30 -13.87 -5.75
CA GLU A 502 -3.61 -13.30 -5.41
C GLU A 502 -3.72 -11.80 -5.86
N ARG A 503 -2.61 -11.15 -6.25
CA ARG A 503 -2.56 -9.72 -6.64
C ARG A 503 -1.86 -9.36 -7.95
N TYR A 504 -1.41 -10.30 -8.79
CA TYR A 504 -0.90 -9.93 -10.12
C TYR A 504 -2.06 -9.62 -11.08
N SER A 505 -2.74 -8.50 -10.82
CA SER A 505 -3.80 -7.89 -11.64
C SER A 505 -3.28 -6.64 -12.34
N ILE A 506 -2.04 -6.67 -12.83
CA ILE A 506 -1.43 -5.55 -13.56
C ILE A 506 -0.87 -6.06 -14.88
N GLN A 507 -1.51 -5.59 -15.96
CA GLN A 507 -1.03 -5.47 -17.34
C GLN A 507 -0.98 -6.72 -18.22
N ALA A 508 -2.15 -7.08 -18.74
CA ALA A 508 -2.28 -7.27 -20.18
C ALA A 508 -2.26 -5.87 -20.85
N ASP A 509 -1.07 -5.33 -21.10
CA ASP A 509 -0.87 -4.42 -22.23
C ASP A 509 -0.33 -5.30 -23.36
N ASP A 510 -0.96 -5.24 -24.53
CA ASP A 510 -0.74 -6.10 -25.70
C ASP A 510 0.70 -6.10 -26.28
N ASP A 511 1.63 -5.33 -25.70
CA ASP A 511 3.03 -5.23 -26.10
C ASP A 511 3.94 -6.33 -25.47
N PHE A 512 3.37 -7.43 -24.96
CA PHE A 512 4.10 -8.49 -24.24
C PHE A 512 5.09 -9.28 -25.11
N TRP A 513 5.02 -9.16 -26.43
CA TRP A 513 5.89 -9.90 -27.35
C TRP A 513 7.38 -9.57 -27.19
N TYR A 514 7.72 -8.46 -26.52
CA TYR A 514 9.12 -8.08 -26.25
C TYR A 514 9.28 -7.40 -24.89
N PHE A 515 10.03 -8.05 -24.02
CA PHE A 515 10.26 -7.67 -22.64
C PHE A 515 10.91 -6.29 -22.53
N GLY A 516 10.15 -5.29 -22.04
CA GLY A 516 10.81 -4.06 -21.57
C GLY A 516 9.97 -2.81 -21.34
N ARG A 517 8.66 -2.76 -21.64
CA ARG A 517 7.93 -1.49 -21.53
C ARG A 517 6.92 -1.36 -20.40
N SER A 518 6.30 -2.42 -19.92
CA SER A 518 5.04 -2.20 -19.20
C SER A 518 5.03 -2.52 -17.71
N ALA A 519 5.79 -3.50 -17.20
CA ALA A 519 5.64 -3.88 -15.80
C ALA A 519 6.97 -4.13 -15.08
N PHE A 520 7.03 -3.69 -13.82
CA PHE A 520 7.97 -4.06 -12.74
C PHE A 520 9.11 -3.11 -12.34
N PHE A 521 9.48 -2.06 -13.10
CA PHE A 521 10.36 -1.02 -12.53
C PHE A 521 10.02 0.37 -13.06
N LYS A 522 9.14 1.09 -12.34
CA LYS A 522 9.37 2.53 -12.22
C LYS A 522 10.70 2.66 -11.50
N ARG A 523 11.64 3.44 -12.04
CA ARG A 523 12.88 3.90 -11.38
C ARG A 523 12.64 4.65 -10.04
N LYS A 524 11.42 4.63 -9.51
CA LYS A 524 11.04 5.18 -8.22
C LYS A 524 11.24 4.11 -7.15
N VAL A 525 12.36 4.26 -6.46
CA VAL A 525 12.57 3.90 -5.05
C VAL A 525 12.78 2.40 -4.79
N ALA A 526 14.06 2.00 -4.81
CA ALA A 526 14.57 0.75 -4.26
C ALA A 526 14.38 0.60 -2.72
N GLU A 527 13.59 1.47 -2.08
CA GLU A 527 13.27 1.39 -0.65
C GLU A 527 11.90 0.71 -0.37
N GLU A 528 11.04 0.48 -1.37
CA GLU A 528 9.69 -0.11 -1.18
C GLU A 528 9.50 -1.56 -1.72
N GLU A 529 10.32 -2.03 -2.66
CA GLU A 529 10.18 -3.38 -3.23
C GLU A 529 11.25 -4.37 -2.74
N ASP A 530 10.87 -5.63 -2.47
CA ASP A 530 11.83 -6.65 -2.02
C ASP A 530 12.71 -7.08 -3.18
N PRO A 531 14.04 -7.20 -2.99
CA PRO A 531 14.95 -7.68 -4.02
C PRO A 531 14.68 -9.14 -4.43
N TRP A 532 13.92 -9.91 -3.65
CA TRP A 532 13.51 -11.25 -4.04
C TRP A 532 12.24 -11.69 -3.31
N GLY A 533 11.46 -12.54 -3.97
CA GLY A 533 10.26 -13.16 -3.42
C GLY A 533 9.60 -14.14 -4.40
N GLY A 534 8.66 -14.92 -3.90
CA GLY A 534 7.99 -15.92 -4.73
C GLY A 534 7.04 -16.83 -3.94
N ASP A 535 6.44 -17.77 -4.66
CA ASP A 535 5.57 -18.80 -4.11
C ASP A 535 5.78 -20.18 -4.76
N LEU A 536 5.58 -21.22 -3.95
CA LEU A 536 5.40 -22.60 -4.37
C LEU A 536 4.00 -23.01 -3.88
N ILE A 537 3.09 -23.26 -4.82
CA ILE A 537 1.72 -23.65 -4.52
C ILE A 537 1.52 -25.09 -4.99
N THR A 538 1.12 -25.95 -4.08
CA THR A 538 0.72 -27.32 -4.39
C THR A 538 -0.72 -27.53 -3.96
N TYR A 539 -1.49 -28.23 -4.79
CA TYR A 539 -2.86 -28.61 -4.48
C TYR A 539 -3.17 -29.97 -5.07
N TYR A 540 -3.85 -30.80 -4.31
CA TYR A 540 -4.37 -32.09 -4.71
C TYR A 540 -5.86 -32.13 -4.35
N ALA A 541 -6.69 -32.69 -5.22
CA ALA A 541 -8.09 -32.93 -4.98
C ALA A 541 -8.50 -34.33 -5.43
N GLN A 542 -9.26 -35.01 -4.59
CA GLN A 542 -9.99 -36.22 -4.95
C GLN A 542 -11.40 -35.79 -5.39
N ASP A 543 -11.58 -35.51 -6.68
CA ASP A 543 -12.86 -35.06 -7.23
C ASP A 543 -13.81 -36.24 -7.41
N ALA A 544 -15.01 -36.16 -6.83
CA ALA A 544 -16.02 -37.20 -6.98
C ALA A 544 -16.73 -37.16 -8.35
N TRP A 545 -16.79 -35.99 -9.00
CA TRP A 545 -17.51 -35.76 -10.25
C TRP A 545 -16.72 -34.83 -11.19
N PRO A 546 -15.53 -35.25 -11.64
CA PRO A 546 -14.62 -34.39 -12.39
C PRO A 546 -15.19 -33.91 -13.73
N ASP A 547 -15.99 -34.73 -14.40
CA ASP A 547 -16.61 -34.45 -15.71
C ASP A 547 -17.88 -33.57 -15.63
N GLU A 548 -18.33 -33.18 -14.44
CA GLU A 548 -19.55 -32.36 -14.27
C GLU A 548 -19.31 -30.89 -14.66
N GLY A 549 -20.06 -30.40 -15.65
CA GLY A 549 -20.01 -29.01 -16.13
C GLY A 549 -20.21 -28.93 -17.64
N LYS A 550 -19.40 -28.09 -18.31
CA LYS A 550 -19.38 -27.96 -19.78
C LYS A 550 -18.96 -29.29 -20.42
N ALA A 551 -19.65 -29.69 -21.50
CA ALA A 551 -19.34 -30.91 -22.23
C ALA A 551 -17.88 -30.90 -22.68
N GLN A 552 -17.10 -31.87 -22.20
CA GLN A 552 -15.70 -32.06 -22.56
C GLN A 552 -15.58 -33.13 -23.64
N THR A 553 -14.54 -33.01 -24.46
CA THR A 553 -14.19 -34.02 -25.47
C THR A 553 -13.32 -35.15 -24.90
N TYR A 554 -12.86 -35.02 -23.65
CA TYR A 554 -12.00 -35.97 -22.94
C TYR A 554 -12.49 -36.19 -21.51
N LYS A 555 -12.12 -37.34 -20.93
CA LYS A 555 -12.46 -37.72 -19.55
C LYS A 555 -11.42 -37.14 -18.58
N ILE A 556 -11.88 -36.51 -17.51
CA ILE A 556 -11.03 -35.96 -16.45
C ILE A 556 -10.88 -37.00 -15.32
N ASP A 557 -9.66 -37.18 -14.85
CA ASP A 557 -9.39 -38.14 -13.78
C ASP A 557 -9.89 -37.65 -12.41
N HIS A 558 -10.19 -38.59 -11.51
CA HIS A 558 -10.64 -38.25 -10.15
C HIS A 558 -9.52 -37.63 -9.30
N GLU A 559 -8.27 -37.98 -9.58
CA GLU A 559 -7.07 -37.47 -8.89
C GLU A 559 -6.53 -36.23 -9.61
N ARG A 560 -6.82 -35.05 -9.05
CA ARG A 560 -6.53 -33.77 -9.71
C ARG A 560 -5.49 -33.01 -8.93
N TYR A 561 -4.59 -32.32 -9.61
CA TYR A 561 -3.50 -31.60 -8.95
C TYR A 561 -3.06 -30.34 -9.68
N ARG A 562 -2.45 -29.45 -8.90
CA ARG A 562 -1.79 -28.24 -9.34
C ARG A 562 -0.45 -28.10 -8.65
N LEU A 563 0.57 -27.79 -9.42
CA LEU A 563 1.90 -27.43 -8.94
C LEU A 563 2.30 -26.12 -9.61
N ARG A 564 2.58 -25.09 -8.84
CA ARG A 564 3.04 -23.79 -9.32
C ARG A 564 4.29 -23.36 -8.58
N LEU A 565 5.26 -22.85 -9.32
CA LEU A 565 6.44 -22.17 -8.82
C LEU A 565 6.52 -20.78 -9.45
N TYR A 566 6.50 -19.73 -8.65
CA TYR A 566 6.77 -18.36 -9.05
C TYR A 566 7.96 -17.82 -8.26
N HIS A 567 8.90 -17.18 -8.94
CA HIS A 567 10.04 -16.55 -8.32
C HIS A 567 10.45 -15.29 -9.08
N ASN A 568 10.66 -14.20 -8.35
CA ASN A 568 11.22 -12.96 -8.86
C ASN A 568 12.43 -12.59 -8.00
N GLN A 569 13.55 -12.29 -8.65
CA GLN A 569 14.77 -11.85 -8.01
C GLN A 569 15.42 -10.73 -8.81
N SER A 570 15.73 -9.64 -8.13
CA SER A 570 16.62 -8.57 -8.59
C SER A 570 17.96 -8.74 -7.89
N PHE A 571 19.02 -8.91 -8.66
CA PHE A 571 20.39 -9.00 -8.13
C PHE A 571 20.95 -7.60 -7.85
N ASP A 572 20.59 -6.62 -8.69
CA ASP A 572 20.88 -5.20 -8.59
C ASP A 572 19.85 -4.39 -9.42
N GLU A 573 20.08 -3.09 -9.65
CA GLU A 573 19.18 -2.22 -10.42
C GLU A 573 19.07 -2.59 -11.93
N GLN A 574 19.97 -3.42 -12.44
CA GLN A 574 20.09 -3.77 -13.86
C GLN A 574 19.79 -5.24 -14.13
N ASN A 575 20.16 -6.15 -13.22
CA ASN A 575 20.12 -7.60 -13.40
C ASN A 575 18.96 -8.23 -12.63
N TYR A 576 18.14 -9.02 -13.32
CA TYR A 576 16.97 -9.66 -12.73
C TYR A 576 16.71 -11.07 -13.29
N PHE A 577 16.03 -11.89 -12.50
CA PHE A 577 15.60 -13.24 -12.82
C PHE A 577 14.12 -13.43 -12.48
N LEU A 578 13.33 -13.84 -13.48
CA LEU A 578 11.91 -14.13 -13.34
C LEU A 578 11.65 -15.60 -13.67
N THR A 579 10.75 -16.21 -12.93
CA THR A 579 10.33 -17.61 -13.13
C THR A 579 8.84 -17.74 -12.84
N GLN A 580 8.14 -18.42 -13.74
CA GLN A 580 6.80 -18.91 -13.50
C GLN A 580 6.67 -20.29 -14.17
N LEU A 581 6.37 -21.31 -13.38
CA LEU A 581 6.15 -22.68 -13.84
C LEU A 581 4.86 -23.19 -13.20
N GLU A 582 3.99 -23.79 -13.98
CA GLU A 582 2.69 -24.29 -13.53
C GLU A 582 2.30 -25.54 -14.32
N ARG A 583 2.19 -26.65 -13.58
CA ARG A 583 1.75 -27.96 -14.08
C ARG A 583 0.40 -28.28 -13.44
N LEU A 584 -0.54 -28.70 -14.28
CA LEU A 584 -1.93 -28.97 -13.94
C LEU A 584 -2.27 -30.40 -14.38
N SER A 585 -3.20 -31.04 -13.66
CA SER A 585 -3.75 -32.35 -14.07
C SER A 585 -4.60 -32.26 -15.33
N ASP A 586 -5.34 -31.15 -15.48
CA ASP A 586 -6.35 -30.93 -16.50
C ASP A 586 -6.63 -29.41 -16.63
N PRO A 587 -7.22 -28.92 -17.73
CA PRO A 587 -7.44 -27.48 -17.93
C PRO A 587 -8.56 -26.91 -17.06
N MET A 588 -9.42 -27.75 -16.48
CA MET A 588 -10.60 -27.31 -15.71
C MET A 588 -10.29 -27.06 -14.24
N ILE A 589 -9.13 -27.48 -13.72
CA ILE A 589 -8.82 -27.40 -12.28
C ILE A 589 -8.81 -25.96 -11.77
N ILE A 590 -8.25 -25.01 -12.54
CA ILE A 590 -8.23 -23.59 -12.16
C ILE A 590 -9.64 -23.00 -12.25
N GLU A 591 -10.41 -23.30 -13.29
CA GLU A 591 -11.79 -22.80 -13.42
C GLU A 591 -12.69 -23.29 -12.27
N GLN A 592 -12.58 -24.56 -11.89
CA GLN A 592 -13.48 -25.21 -10.94
C GLN A 592 -13.09 -24.99 -9.47
N TYR A 593 -11.79 -24.96 -9.13
CA TYR A 593 -11.31 -24.80 -7.76
C TYR A 593 -10.76 -23.39 -7.45
N PHE A 594 -10.32 -22.64 -8.47
CA PHE A 594 -9.61 -21.36 -8.33
C PHE A 594 -10.18 -20.27 -9.25
N ARG A 595 -11.52 -20.16 -9.35
CA ARG A 595 -12.23 -19.29 -10.32
C ARG A 595 -11.75 -17.84 -10.35
N LYS A 596 -11.39 -17.26 -9.19
CA LYS A 596 -10.86 -15.89 -9.11
C LYS A 596 -9.55 -15.73 -9.90
N GLU A 597 -8.73 -16.77 -9.92
CA GLU A 597 -7.48 -16.81 -10.70
C GLU A 597 -7.78 -17.05 -12.18
N TYR A 598 -8.66 -18.02 -12.50
CA TYR A 598 -9.07 -18.33 -13.87
C TYR A 598 -9.59 -17.10 -14.64
N LYS A 599 -10.39 -16.24 -13.99
CA LYS A 599 -10.92 -15.00 -14.60
C LYS A 599 -9.82 -14.06 -15.12
N ASN A 600 -8.65 -14.07 -14.50
CA ASN A 600 -7.52 -13.23 -14.91
C ASN A 600 -6.55 -13.99 -15.81
N TYR A 601 -6.44 -15.31 -15.63
CA TYR A 601 -5.38 -16.12 -16.21
C TYR A 601 -5.88 -17.54 -16.49
N PRO A 602 -6.67 -17.73 -17.57
CA PRO A 602 -7.26 -19.02 -17.90
C PRO A 602 -6.23 -20.05 -18.39
N GLU A 603 -5.10 -19.58 -18.94
CA GLU A 603 -4.01 -20.42 -19.44
C GLU A 603 -2.67 -20.02 -18.79
N PRO A 604 -1.95 -20.96 -18.15
CA PRO A 604 -0.69 -20.66 -17.51
C PRO A 604 0.50 -20.54 -18.48
N TYR A 605 1.20 -19.40 -18.43
CA TYR A 605 2.50 -19.22 -19.07
C TYR A 605 3.60 -19.81 -18.19
N ASN A 606 4.49 -20.54 -18.85
CA ASN A 606 5.62 -21.24 -18.25
C ASN A 606 6.91 -20.63 -18.80
N TYR A 607 7.61 -19.84 -17.99
CA TYR A 607 8.80 -19.12 -18.43
C TYR A 607 9.89 -19.02 -17.37
N LEU A 608 11.13 -18.92 -17.87
CA LEU A 608 12.32 -18.51 -17.14
C LEU A 608 12.95 -17.34 -17.91
N VAL A 609 13.26 -16.23 -17.23
CA VAL A 609 13.86 -15.05 -17.84
C VAL A 609 15.03 -14.57 -17.00
N LEU A 610 16.21 -14.49 -17.60
CA LEU A 610 17.35 -13.75 -17.06
C LEU A 610 17.50 -12.47 -17.88
N GLY A 611 17.49 -11.31 -17.23
CA GLY A 611 17.51 -10.01 -17.90
C GLY A 611 18.57 -9.07 -17.34
N HIS A 612 19.11 -8.23 -18.23
CA HIS A 612 20.03 -7.14 -17.94
C HIS A 612 19.53 -5.87 -18.63
N ARG A 613 19.24 -4.82 -17.88
CA ARG A 613 18.64 -3.58 -18.37
C ARG A 613 19.48 -2.36 -18.00
N THR A 614 19.78 -1.54 -18.99
CA THR A 614 20.46 -0.23 -18.83
C THR A 614 19.56 0.91 -19.35
N ASP A 615 20.06 2.15 -19.28
CA ASP A 615 19.41 3.30 -19.92
C ASP A 615 19.47 3.24 -21.47
N HIS A 616 20.33 2.38 -22.05
CA HIS A 616 20.62 2.34 -23.49
C HIS A 616 20.12 1.07 -24.19
N TYR A 617 20.20 -0.08 -23.52
CA TYR A 617 19.81 -1.38 -24.05
C TYR A 617 19.27 -2.32 -22.98
N THR A 618 18.49 -3.30 -23.41
CA THR A 618 18.04 -4.45 -22.62
C THR A 618 18.51 -5.72 -23.29
N ALA A 619 19.17 -6.60 -22.55
CA ALA A 619 19.53 -7.95 -22.97
C ALA A 619 18.75 -8.96 -22.14
N SER A 620 18.24 -10.04 -22.76
CA SER A 620 17.54 -11.09 -22.04
C SER A 620 17.77 -12.47 -22.63
N LEU A 621 17.77 -13.48 -21.75
CA LEU A 621 17.72 -14.89 -22.08
C LEU A 621 16.41 -15.45 -21.53
N LYS A 622 15.53 -15.90 -22.42
CA LYS A 622 14.20 -16.41 -22.11
C LYS A 622 14.10 -17.88 -22.47
N THR A 623 13.45 -18.66 -21.63
CA THR A 623 13.00 -20.01 -21.98
C THR A 623 11.50 -20.09 -21.71
N GLU A 624 10.71 -20.49 -22.70
CA GLU A 624 9.30 -20.83 -22.54
C GLU A 624 9.10 -22.29 -22.93
N LYS A 625 8.48 -23.07 -22.05
CA LYS A 625 8.22 -24.49 -22.33
C LYS A 625 6.83 -24.87 -21.89
N ARG A 626 6.08 -25.51 -22.78
CA ARG A 626 4.80 -26.11 -22.49
C ARG A 626 4.94 -27.16 -21.40
N LEU A 627 4.37 -26.87 -20.23
CA LEU A 627 4.23 -27.86 -19.16
C LEU A 627 2.87 -28.53 -19.15
N ASN A 628 1.88 -28.10 -19.94
CA ASN A 628 0.53 -28.68 -19.99
C ASN A 628 0.14 -28.94 -21.45
N ASP A 629 -0.10 -30.19 -21.83
CA ASP A 629 -0.25 -30.65 -23.22
C ASP A 629 -1.64 -30.42 -23.82
N PHE A 630 -2.60 -30.02 -23.00
CA PHE A 630 -3.95 -29.61 -23.40
C PHE A 630 -4.06 -28.13 -23.81
N TYR A 631 -2.95 -27.37 -23.81
CA TYR A 631 -2.90 -26.04 -24.40
C TYR A 631 -2.07 -26.01 -25.68
N THR A 632 -2.46 -25.15 -26.61
CA THR A 632 -1.66 -24.84 -27.80
C THR A 632 -0.70 -23.71 -27.47
N THR A 633 0.61 -23.95 -27.52
CA THR A 633 1.63 -22.96 -27.15
C THR A 633 2.76 -22.90 -28.17
N VAL A 634 3.54 -21.82 -28.08
CA VAL A 634 4.84 -21.70 -28.75
C VAL A 634 5.91 -21.76 -27.67
N ASP A 635 6.74 -22.78 -27.73
CA ASP A 635 7.91 -22.92 -26.86
C ASP A 635 9.09 -22.13 -27.45
N ARG A 636 9.89 -21.52 -26.58
CA ARG A 636 11.10 -20.75 -26.93
C ARG A 636 12.30 -21.33 -26.18
N LEU A 637 13.21 -22.03 -26.86
CA LEU A 637 14.17 -22.96 -26.23
C LEU A 637 15.64 -22.80 -26.63
N PRO A 638 16.41 -21.94 -25.94
CA PRO A 638 15.98 -20.66 -25.39
C PRO A 638 15.89 -19.59 -26.50
N GLU A 639 15.47 -18.39 -26.13
CA GLU A 639 15.52 -17.19 -26.97
C GLU A 639 16.37 -16.11 -26.29
N LEU A 640 17.39 -15.63 -27.00
CA LEU A 640 18.23 -14.50 -26.64
C LEU A 640 17.71 -13.25 -27.33
N ALA A 641 17.46 -12.17 -26.60
CA ALA A 641 17.01 -10.90 -27.16
C ALA A 641 17.88 -9.71 -26.71
N LEU A 642 18.11 -8.77 -27.62
CA LEU A 642 18.84 -7.52 -27.40
C LEU A 642 18.05 -6.35 -28.02
N ASP A 643 17.58 -5.45 -27.16
CA ASP A 643 16.76 -4.29 -27.53
C ASP A 643 17.49 -2.97 -27.24
N PHE A 644 17.71 -2.16 -28.27
CA PHE A 644 18.22 -0.79 -28.15
C PHE A 644 17.05 0.20 -28.24
N GLN A 645 16.83 0.94 -27.15
CA GLN A 645 15.81 2.00 -27.14
C GLN A 645 16.22 3.15 -28.05
N ARG A 646 15.22 3.91 -28.55
CA ARG A 646 15.47 5.04 -29.47
C ARG A 646 16.35 6.08 -28.78
N GLN A 647 17.59 6.20 -29.24
CA GLN A 647 18.60 7.07 -28.65
C GLN A 647 19.44 7.77 -29.72
N ARG A 648 19.99 8.93 -29.35
CA ARG A 648 20.80 9.74 -30.26
C ARG A 648 22.14 9.04 -30.53
N ILE A 649 22.54 8.96 -31.79
CA ILE A 649 23.84 8.41 -32.19
C ILE A 649 24.91 9.48 -31.97
N LEU A 650 25.71 9.34 -30.92
CA LEU A 650 26.80 10.25 -30.57
C LEU A 650 26.32 11.73 -30.59
N LYS A 651 27.06 12.62 -31.27
CA LYS A 651 26.70 14.04 -31.46
C LYS A 651 25.91 14.30 -32.76
N THR A 652 25.54 13.26 -33.51
CA THR A 652 24.80 13.41 -34.78
C THR A 652 23.32 13.72 -34.52
N PRO A 653 22.55 14.26 -35.49
CA PRO A 653 21.12 14.47 -35.33
C PRO A 653 20.28 13.19 -35.48
N PHE A 654 20.91 12.04 -35.74
CA PHE A 654 20.25 10.78 -35.99
C PHE A 654 19.95 10.03 -34.69
N TYR A 655 18.84 9.31 -34.69
CA TYR A 655 18.43 8.43 -33.59
C TYR A 655 18.36 7.00 -34.09
N TYR A 656 18.91 6.06 -33.32
CA TYR A 656 18.89 4.64 -33.63
C TYR A 656 17.92 3.91 -32.69
N LYS A 657 17.11 3.01 -33.25
CA LYS A 657 16.35 1.98 -32.55
C LYS A 657 16.78 0.64 -33.15
N GLY A 658 17.07 -0.33 -32.30
CA GLY A 658 17.57 -1.64 -32.72
C GLY A 658 16.93 -2.75 -31.92
N LYS A 659 16.82 -3.92 -32.53
CA LYS A 659 16.21 -5.08 -31.92
C LYS A 659 16.76 -6.34 -32.56
N THR A 660 17.12 -7.33 -31.77
CA THR A 660 17.62 -8.61 -32.28
C THR A 660 17.15 -9.72 -31.35
N ALA A 661 16.65 -10.82 -31.92
CA ALA A 661 16.23 -12.00 -31.22
C ALA A 661 16.74 -13.26 -31.93
N LEU A 662 17.29 -14.21 -31.18
CA LEU A 662 17.75 -15.51 -31.68
C LEU A 662 17.17 -16.60 -30.79
N GLY A 663 16.43 -17.55 -31.34
CA GLY A 663 15.90 -18.65 -30.55
C GLY A 663 15.46 -19.85 -31.37
N TYR A 664 15.17 -20.95 -30.67
CA TYR A 664 14.54 -22.13 -31.25
C TYR A 664 13.07 -22.16 -30.84
N LEU A 665 12.18 -22.13 -31.82
CA LEU A 665 10.74 -22.02 -31.61
C LEU A 665 10.06 -23.33 -31.96
N GLU A 666 9.12 -23.78 -31.14
CA GLU A 666 8.33 -25.00 -31.37
C GLU A 666 6.86 -24.70 -31.13
N LYS A 667 6.02 -24.80 -32.17
CA LYS A 667 4.56 -24.72 -32.06
C LYS A 667 4.04 -26.12 -31.77
N SER A 668 3.46 -26.29 -30.58
CA SER A 668 2.78 -27.52 -30.17
C SER A 668 1.28 -27.28 -30.07
N TRP A 669 0.49 -28.11 -30.75
CA TRP A 669 -0.97 -28.10 -30.65
C TRP A 669 -1.46 -28.87 -29.42
N GLU A 670 -2.68 -28.56 -29.01
CA GLU A 670 -3.41 -29.37 -28.02
C GLU A 670 -3.38 -30.86 -28.43
N ALA A 671 -3.09 -31.75 -27.48
CA ALA A 671 -2.93 -33.18 -27.73
C ALA A 671 -4.15 -33.86 -28.40
N ASN A 672 -5.35 -33.31 -28.23
CA ASN A 672 -6.59 -33.83 -28.83
C ASN A 672 -6.75 -33.43 -30.32
N LEU A 673 -5.99 -32.47 -30.82
CA LEU A 673 -6.04 -32.02 -32.21
C LEU A 673 -5.11 -32.84 -33.10
N THR A 674 -5.51 -34.07 -33.41
CA THR A 674 -4.68 -35.02 -34.20
C THR A 674 -4.50 -34.64 -35.67
N ASN A 675 -5.32 -33.70 -36.18
CA ASN A 675 -5.29 -33.26 -37.57
C ASN A 675 -4.26 -32.16 -37.83
N LEU A 676 -3.60 -31.63 -36.79
CA LEU A 676 -2.60 -30.58 -36.89
C LEU A 676 -1.21 -31.13 -36.56
N THR A 677 -0.23 -30.80 -37.38
CA THR A 677 1.16 -31.20 -37.16
C THR A 677 1.91 -30.12 -36.38
N ASN A 678 2.65 -30.53 -35.35
CA ASN A 678 3.60 -29.67 -34.66
C ASN A 678 4.77 -29.33 -35.59
N TYR A 679 5.35 -28.14 -35.41
CA TYR A 679 6.50 -27.71 -36.20
C TYR A 679 7.45 -26.87 -35.36
N ALA A 680 8.72 -26.87 -35.75
CA ALA A 680 9.76 -26.15 -35.05
C ALA A 680 10.81 -25.58 -36.01
N ALA A 681 11.35 -24.41 -35.65
CA ALA A 681 12.42 -23.77 -36.39
C ALA A 681 13.28 -22.89 -35.47
N GLY A 682 14.60 -22.96 -35.65
CA GLY A 682 15.50 -21.89 -35.23
C GLY A 682 15.24 -20.63 -36.04
N ARG A 683 15.17 -19.47 -35.36
CA ARG A 683 14.93 -18.15 -35.94
C ARG A 683 15.92 -17.13 -35.40
N LEU A 684 16.53 -16.35 -36.30
CA LEU A 684 17.26 -15.12 -35.99
C LEU A 684 16.51 -13.96 -36.63
N ASP A 685 15.96 -13.07 -35.82
CA ASP A 685 15.31 -11.84 -36.28
C ASP A 685 16.10 -10.63 -35.83
N THR A 686 16.34 -9.66 -36.71
CA THR A 686 16.97 -8.40 -36.37
C THR A 686 16.31 -7.25 -37.11
N ALA A 687 16.01 -6.17 -36.39
CA ALA A 687 15.38 -4.97 -36.91
C ALA A 687 16.17 -3.73 -36.48
N HIS A 688 16.46 -2.85 -37.43
CA HIS A 688 17.24 -1.65 -37.22
C HIS A 688 16.56 -0.47 -37.89
N THR A 689 16.37 0.63 -37.18
CA THR A 689 15.73 1.84 -37.71
C THR A 689 16.52 3.08 -37.30
N ILE A 690 16.82 3.93 -38.27
CA ILE A 690 17.43 5.24 -38.06
C ILE A 690 16.39 6.32 -38.34
N TYR A 691 16.22 7.25 -37.40
CA TYR A 691 15.29 8.37 -37.49
C TYR A 691 16.07 9.69 -37.60
N TYR A 692 15.53 10.64 -38.36
CA TYR A 692 16.04 12.00 -38.46
C TYR A 692 14.95 13.02 -38.07
N PRO A 693 14.64 13.18 -36.76
CA PRO A 693 13.62 14.14 -36.34
C PRO A 693 14.09 15.57 -36.62
N THR A 694 13.36 16.28 -37.47
CA THR A 694 13.63 17.67 -37.84
C THR A 694 12.35 18.51 -37.80
N LYS A 695 12.53 19.83 -37.72
CA LYS A 695 11.43 20.80 -37.77
C LYS A 695 11.59 21.67 -39.01
N GLN A 696 10.70 21.48 -39.97
CA GLN A 696 10.66 22.23 -41.22
C GLN A 696 9.76 23.47 -41.07
N ALA A 697 10.18 24.58 -41.66
CA ALA A 697 9.46 25.86 -41.63
C ALA A 697 9.01 26.35 -40.22
N GLY A 698 9.65 25.86 -39.14
CA GLY A 698 9.38 26.24 -37.75
C GLY A 698 8.11 25.65 -37.11
N PHE A 699 7.17 25.10 -37.90
CA PHE A 699 5.90 24.56 -37.41
C PHE A 699 5.69 23.07 -37.73
N LEU A 700 6.28 22.56 -38.81
CA LEU A 700 6.07 21.19 -39.29
C LEU A 700 7.14 20.27 -38.72
N ASN A 701 6.75 19.31 -37.90
CA ASN A 701 7.62 18.22 -37.49
C ASN A 701 7.67 17.20 -38.62
N VAL A 702 8.87 16.82 -39.05
CA VAL A 702 9.11 15.78 -40.05
C VAL A 702 10.14 14.83 -39.47
N THR A 703 9.78 13.55 -39.38
CA THR A 703 10.67 12.48 -38.93
C THR A 703 10.76 11.42 -40.02
N PRO A 704 11.66 11.59 -41.00
CA PRO A 704 12.00 10.52 -41.92
C PRO A 704 12.66 9.39 -41.14
N ARG A 705 12.40 8.17 -41.58
CA ARG A 705 13.04 6.96 -41.07
C ARG A 705 13.43 6.03 -42.21
N VAL A 706 14.56 5.39 -42.03
CA VAL A 706 15.00 4.26 -42.84
C VAL A 706 15.22 3.09 -41.90
N GLY A 707 14.60 1.97 -42.24
CA GLY A 707 14.68 0.74 -41.48
C GLY A 707 15.09 -0.44 -42.34
N TRP A 708 15.57 -1.48 -41.68
CA TRP A 708 15.80 -2.78 -42.27
C TRP A 708 15.53 -3.85 -41.22
N ARG A 709 14.73 -4.85 -41.59
CA ARG A 709 14.51 -6.05 -40.79
C ARG A 709 14.91 -7.28 -41.58
N GLY A 710 15.79 -8.10 -41.00
CA GLY A 710 16.19 -9.39 -41.53
C GLY A 710 15.72 -10.50 -40.60
N THR A 711 15.05 -11.51 -41.14
CA THR A 711 14.64 -12.71 -40.39
C THR A 711 15.17 -13.95 -41.09
N TRP A 712 16.02 -14.73 -40.45
CA TRP A 712 16.49 -16.02 -40.94
C TRP A 712 15.77 -17.15 -40.21
N TYR A 713 15.33 -18.15 -40.98
CA TYR A 713 14.70 -19.37 -40.47
C TYR A 713 15.53 -20.58 -40.88
N SER A 714 15.82 -21.45 -39.92
CA SER A 714 16.50 -22.73 -40.16
C SER A 714 15.69 -23.69 -41.05
N LYS A 715 14.37 -23.53 -41.10
CA LYS A 715 13.43 -24.29 -41.93
C LYS A 715 12.24 -23.40 -42.28
N THR A 716 11.70 -23.57 -43.48
CA THR A 716 10.44 -22.94 -43.89
C THR A 716 9.41 -24.02 -44.22
N LYS A 717 8.24 -23.60 -44.69
CA LYS A 717 7.10 -24.49 -44.95
C LYS A 717 6.74 -24.51 -46.43
N GLU A 718 6.23 -25.63 -46.92
CA GLU A 718 5.49 -25.73 -48.18
C GLU A 718 4.15 -26.42 -47.94
N ASP A 719 3.06 -25.80 -48.41
CA ASP A 719 1.70 -26.36 -48.31
C ASP A 719 1.36 -27.23 -49.50
N TYR A 720 0.97 -28.48 -49.24
CA TYR A 720 0.46 -29.42 -50.23
C TYR A 720 -1.03 -29.66 -50.01
N THR A 721 -1.83 -29.28 -51.00
CA THR A 721 -3.28 -29.51 -50.98
C THR A 721 -3.60 -30.88 -51.57
N ASN A 722 -4.08 -31.80 -50.73
CA ASN A 722 -4.64 -33.07 -51.17
C ASN A 722 -6.17 -32.98 -51.16
N VAL A 723 -6.79 -33.10 -52.34
CA VAL A 723 -8.24 -33.08 -52.49
C VAL A 723 -8.74 -34.51 -52.73
N ALA A 724 -9.42 -35.08 -51.74
CA ALA A 724 -10.04 -36.39 -51.83
C ALA A 724 -11.57 -36.23 -51.93
N ALA A 725 -12.16 -36.60 -53.06
CA ALA A 725 -13.61 -36.62 -53.24
C ALA A 725 -14.14 -38.03 -52.96
N THR A 726 -14.97 -38.18 -51.93
CA THR A 726 -15.64 -39.44 -51.59
C THR A 726 -17.13 -39.29 -51.84
N VAL A 727 -17.73 -40.21 -52.60
CA VAL A 727 -19.19 -40.24 -52.78
C VAL A 727 -19.79 -40.96 -51.58
N VAL A 728 -20.56 -40.23 -50.76
CA VAL A 728 -21.26 -40.73 -49.60
C VAL A 728 -22.75 -40.65 -49.88
N LEU A 729 -23.52 -41.66 -49.48
CA LEU A 729 -24.97 -41.62 -49.61
C LEU A 729 -25.55 -40.77 -48.49
N ASP A 730 -26.46 -39.85 -48.81
CA ASP A 730 -27.18 -39.07 -47.81
C ASP A 730 -28.21 -39.94 -47.06
N THR A 731 -28.90 -39.37 -46.08
CA THR A 731 -29.95 -40.08 -45.31
C THR A 731 -31.12 -40.59 -46.17
N ASN A 732 -31.22 -40.15 -47.42
CA ASN A 732 -32.22 -40.56 -48.41
C ASN A 732 -31.62 -41.47 -49.51
N ASN A 733 -30.40 -42.00 -49.33
CA ASN A 733 -29.71 -42.86 -50.28
C ASN A 733 -29.37 -42.20 -51.63
N LEU A 734 -29.25 -40.88 -51.68
CA LEU A 734 -28.76 -40.15 -52.86
C LEU A 734 -27.23 -39.96 -52.79
N PRO A 735 -26.49 -40.16 -53.89
CA PRO A 735 -25.05 -39.98 -53.90
C PRO A 735 -24.70 -38.49 -53.76
N MET A 736 -24.04 -38.16 -52.64
CA MET A 736 -23.48 -36.84 -52.35
C MET A 736 -21.95 -36.92 -52.46
N THR A 737 -21.33 -36.00 -53.22
CA THR A 737 -19.87 -35.92 -53.27
C THR A 737 -19.37 -35.08 -52.10
N VAL A 738 -18.69 -35.71 -51.15
CA VAL A 738 -18.00 -35.03 -50.05
C VAL A 738 -16.55 -34.83 -50.47
N THR A 739 -16.19 -33.59 -50.75
CA THR A 739 -14.81 -33.19 -51.06
C THR A 739 -14.11 -32.84 -49.76
N VAL A 740 -13.09 -33.62 -49.40
CA VAL A 740 -12.20 -33.34 -48.27
C VAL A 740 -10.91 -32.75 -48.82
N THR A 741 -10.65 -31.49 -48.50
CA THR A 741 -9.40 -30.80 -48.84
C THR A 741 -8.49 -30.81 -47.61
N ASN A 742 -7.42 -31.59 -47.65
CA ASN A 742 -6.39 -31.62 -46.61
C ASN A 742 -5.19 -30.77 -47.05
N ILE A 743 -4.82 -29.76 -46.27
CA ILE A 743 -3.60 -28.97 -46.49
C ILE A 743 -2.52 -29.52 -45.56
N LEU A 744 -1.46 -30.08 -46.14
CA LEU A 744 -0.33 -30.65 -45.42
C LEU A 744 0.88 -29.73 -45.53
N ALA A 745 1.36 -29.25 -44.39
CA ALA A 745 2.59 -28.46 -44.26
C ALA A 745 3.80 -29.38 -44.22
N MET A 746 4.72 -29.28 -45.19
CA MET A 746 5.98 -30.03 -45.19
C MET A 746 7.19 -29.11 -44.95
N ASP A 747 8.21 -29.64 -44.29
CA ASP A 747 9.50 -28.97 -44.06
C ASP A 747 10.17 -28.64 -45.40
N LYS A 748 10.63 -27.39 -45.54
CA LYS A 748 11.47 -26.90 -46.64
C LYS A 748 12.79 -26.35 -46.12
N GLU A 749 13.74 -26.12 -47.03
CA GLU A 749 15.08 -25.60 -46.74
C GLU A 749 15.09 -24.26 -45.98
N ALA A 750 16.21 -23.96 -45.32
CA ALA A 750 16.42 -22.70 -44.61
C ALA A 750 16.32 -21.49 -45.56
N ARG A 751 15.63 -20.42 -45.14
CA ARG A 751 15.54 -19.17 -45.90
C ARG A 751 15.66 -17.93 -45.04
N GLY A 752 16.13 -16.85 -45.65
CA GLY A 752 16.16 -15.50 -45.08
C GLY A 752 15.11 -14.61 -45.73
N ARG A 753 14.36 -13.87 -44.91
CA ARG A 753 13.45 -12.80 -45.30
C ARG A 753 14.08 -11.45 -45.01
N SER A 754 14.07 -10.54 -45.98
CA SER A 754 14.57 -9.17 -45.83
C SER A 754 13.44 -8.19 -46.10
N LEU A 755 13.20 -7.28 -45.17
CA LEU A 755 12.16 -6.25 -45.19
C LEU A 755 12.83 -4.88 -44.99
N PRO A 756 13.26 -4.20 -46.06
CA PRO A 756 13.65 -2.80 -45.96
C PRO A 756 12.42 -1.94 -45.70
N GLU A 757 12.58 -0.89 -44.90
CA GLU A 757 11.52 0.07 -44.55
C GLU A 757 11.96 1.48 -44.93
N LEU A 758 11.08 2.19 -45.63
CA LEU A 758 11.14 3.64 -45.74
C LEU A 758 9.89 4.20 -45.07
N GLY A 759 10.04 5.25 -44.28
CA GLY A 759 8.90 5.89 -43.68
C GLY A 759 9.12 7.35 -43.38
N MET A 760 8.02 8.07 -43.19
CA MET A 760 8.06 9.48 -42.84
C MET A 760 6.84 9.82 -42.00
N GLU A 761 7.09 10.24 -40.77
CA GLU A 761 6.07 10.81 -39.89
C GLU A 761 6.07 12.34 -40.03
N THR A 762 4.90 12.92 -40.23
CA THR A 762 4.71 14.37 -40.26
C THR A 762 3.59 14.78 -39.31
N SER A 763 3.79 15.86 -38.58
CA SER A 763 2.76 16.44 -37.72
C SER A 763 3.00 17.92 -37.51
N PHE A 764 1.94 18.69 -37.32
CA PHE A 764 2.04 20.05 -36.81
C PHE A 764 0.93 20.32 -35.81
N LYS A 765 1.13 21.30 -34.94
CA LYS A 765 0.14 21.69 -33.92
C LYS A 765 -0.36 23.09 -34.23
N ALA A 766 -1.65 23.19 -34.57
CA ALA A 766 -2.38 24.45 -34.54
C ALA A 766 -3.09 24.56 -33.19
N PHE A 767 -3.15 25.75 -32.61
CA PHE A 767 -3.91 25.96 -31.38
C PHE A 767 -4.65 27.29 -31.38
N LYS A 768 -5.76 27.33 -30.67
CA LYS A 768 -6.51 28.54 -30.36
C LYS A 768 -6.80 28.59 -28.87
N VAL A 769 -6.59 29.75 -28.27
CA VAL A 769 -6.98 30.02 -26.89
C VAL A 769 -8.28 30.83 -26.91
N TRP A 770 -9.26 30.37 -26.15
CA TRP A 770 -10.47 31.11 -25.84
C TRP A 770 -10.40 31.54 -24.38
N GLU A 771 -10.44 32.85 -24.19
CA GLU A 771 -10.57 33.42 -22.86
C GLU A 771 -11.98 33.11 -22.34
N THR A 772 -12.05 32.53 -21.15
CA THR A 772 -13.32 32.26 -20.46
C THR A 772 -13.37 33.08 -19.19
N TYR A 773 -14.56 33.25 -18.60
CA TYR A 773 -14.64 33.81 -17.26
C TYR A 773 -13.84 32.93 -16.29
N PRO A 774 -13.03 33.53 -15.39
CA PRO A 774 -12.22 32.77 -14.45
C PRO A 774 -13.12 32.00 -13.48
N GLY A 775 -13.02 30.67 -13.50
CA GLY A 775 -13.68 29.79 -12.54
C GLY A 775 -12.74 28.68 -12.10
N ASP A 776 -13.04 28.04 -10.97
CA ASP A 776 -12.14 27.07 -10.34
C ASP A 776 -11.91 25.79 -11.18
N THR A 777 -12.85 25.48 -12.08
CA THR A 777 -12.82 24.24 -12.88
C THR A 777 -12.43 24.45 -14.34
N ILE A 778 -12.82 25.58 -14.91
CA ILE A 778 -12.49 25.99 -16.28
C ILE A 778 -11.96 27.43 -16.20
N ASN A 779 -10.66 27.58 -16.43
CA ASN A 779 -10.00 28.87 -16.53
C ASN A 779 -9.21 28.92 -17.84
N ASN A 780 -9.77 29.62 -18.81
CA ASN A 780 -9.37 29.61 -20.22
C ASN A 780 -9.47 28.23 -20.87
N LEU A 781 -9.70 28.21 -22.18
CA LEU A 781 -9.72 26.99 -22.96
C LEU A 781 -8.68 27.09 -24.06
N ARG A 782 -7.87 26.04 -24.22
CA ARG A 782 -6.95 25.89 -25.34
C ARG A 782 -7.35 24.66 -26.15
N HIS A 783 -7.78 24.86 -27.38
CA HIS A 783 -7.93 23.78 -28.35
C HIS A 783 -6.63 23.63 -29.14
N ILE A 784 -6.09 22.42 -29.17
CA ILE A 784 -4.95 22.02 -30.00
C ILE A 784 -5.49 21.04 -31.04
N ALA A 785 -5.33 21.39 -32.30
CA ALA A 785 -5.52 20.50 -33.43
C ALA A 785 -4.14 20.04 -33.94
N GLU A 786 -3.89 18.75 -33.88
CA GLU A 786 -2.65 18.10 -34.32
C GLU A 786 -2.98 17.11 -35.46
N PRO A 787 -3.10 17.59 -36.71
CA PRO A 787 -3.10 16.70 -37.87
C PRO A 787 -1.74 16.00 -37.99
N TYR A 788 -1.79 14.73 -38.35
CA TYR A 788 -0.60 13.92 -38.59
C TYR A 788 -0.79 12.99 -39.78
N ALA A 789 0.32 12.68 -40.44
CA ALA A 789 0.41 11.66 -41.46
C ALA A 789 1.65 10.81 -41.22
N ASP A 790 1.51 9.50 -41.28
CA ASP A 790 2.62 8.55 -41.18
C ASP A 790 2.60 7.62 -42.39
N TRP A 791 3.56 7.82 -43.29
CA TRP A 791 3.75 6.97 -44.46
C TRP A 791 4.75 5.87 -44.15
N THR A 792 4.41 4.63 -44.51
CA THR A 792 5.28 3.45 -44.40
C THR A 792 5.30 2.70 -45.72
N LEU A 793 6.49 2.39 -46.22
CA LEU A 793 6.75 1.52 -47.35
C LEU A 793 7.68 0.39 -46.94
N ILE A 794 7.19 -0.84 -47.04
CA ILE A 794 7.90 -2.10 -46.94
C ILE A 794 7.52 -2.89 -48.21
N PRO A 795 8.45 -3.12 -49.14
CA PRO A 795 8.16 -3.85 -50.37
C PRO A 795 7.87 -5.34 -50.08
N GLU A 796 7.28 -6.02 -51.07
CA GLU A 796 7.05 -7.47 -51.00
C GLU A 796 8.37 -8.22 -50.74
N PRO A 797 8.45 -9.02 -49.67
CA PRO A 797 9.63 -9.84 -49.42
C PRO A 797 9.72 -11.01 -50.40
N ALA A 798 10.95 -11.46 -50.69
CA ALA A 798 11.18 -12.66 -51.51
C ALA A 798 10.71 -13.98 -50.84
N VAL A 799 10.53 -13.96 -49.51
CA VAL A 799 9.94 -15.05 -48.72
C VAL A 799 8.67 -14.48 -48.10
N THR A 800 7.52 -14.99 -48.53
CA THR A 800 6.21 -14.48 -48.13
C THR A 800 5.73 -15.15 -46.85
N THR A 801 4.64 -14.63 -46.26
CA THR A 801 4.04 -15.21 -45.05
C THR A 801 3.56 -16.64 -45.26
N ASN A 802 3.11 -16.99 -46.48
CA ASN A 802 2.66 -18.34 -46.83
C ASN A 802 3.80 -19.38 -46.87
N ASP A 803 5.03 -18.93 -47.08
CA ASP A 803 6.21 -19.79 -47.08
C ASP A 803 6.69 -20.11 -45.65
N LEU A 804 6.13 -19.46 -44.62
CA LEU A 804 6.66 -19.49 -43.26
C LEU A 804 5.72 -20.20 -42.28
N TYR A 805 6.34 -20.93 -41.35
CA TYR A 805 5.67 -21.37 -40.12
C TYR A 805 5.28 -20.16 -39.25
N GLN A 806 4.13 -20.22 -38.61
CA GLN A 806 3.53 -19.10 -37.88
C GLN A 806 3.67 -19.30 -36.36
N PHE A 807 4.73 -18.74 -35.78
CA PHE A 807 4.97 -18.75 -34.33
C PHE A 807 4.39 -17.50 -33.66
N ASP A 808 4.66 -16.32 -34.22
CA ASP A 808 4.20 -15.04 -33.68
C ASP A 808 4.07 -13.96 -34.79
N GLU A 809 3.79 -12.71 -34.39
CA GLU A 809 3.59 -11.57 -35.29
C GLU A 809 4.79 -11.28 -36.22
N ILE A 810 6.00 -11.77 -35.91
CA ILE A 810 7.12 -11.59 -36.83
C ILE A 810 6.85 -12.36 -38.12
N ASP A 811 6.28 -13.55 -38.03
CA ASP A 811 6.14 -14.46 -39.17
C ASP A 811 5.02 -13.99 -40.13
N THR A 812 4.09 -13.18 -39.64
CA THR A 812 3.00 -12.56 -40.41
C THR A 812 3.39 -11.25 -41.12
N LEU A 813 4.60 -10.72 -40.88
CA LEU A 813 5.05 -9.49 -41.54
C LEU A 813 5.19 -9.69 -43.05
N GLY A 814 4.53 -8.80 -43.80
CA GLY A 814 4.56 -8.78 -45.25
C GLY A 814 4.84 -7.38 -45.79
N ARG A 815 4.41 -7.16 -47.03
CA ARG A 815 4.46 -5.84 -47.66
C ARG A 815 3.57 -4.84 -46.92
N VAL A 816 3.97 -3.58 -46.93
CA VAL A 816 3.17 -2.45 -46.43
C VAL A 816 3.40 -1.28 -47.37
N ASN A 817 2.35 -0.63 -47.87
CA ASN A 817 2.50 0.65 -48.55
C ASN A 817 1.28 1.50 -48.24
N GLU A 818 1.36 2.26 -47.15
CA GLU A 818 0.19 2.94 -46.61
C GLU A 818 0.54 4.27 -45.97
N ILE A 819 -0.45 5.15 -45.89
CA ILE A 819 -0.40 6.43 -45.22
C ILE A 819 -1.48 6.44 -44.15
N LYS A 820 -1.07 6.42 -42.87
CA LYS A 820 -1.97 6.68 -41.76
C LYS A 820 -2.22 8.18 -41.66
N LEU A 821 -3.46 8.59 -41.88
CA LEU A 821 -3.90 9.98 -41.78
C LEU A 821 -4.77 10.13 -40.54
N GLY A 822 -4.44 11.08 -39.67
CA GLY A 822 -5.23 11.31 -38.47
C GLY A 822 -5.21 12.75 -37.99
N MET A 823 -6.12 13.03 -37.06
CA MET A 823 -6.25 14.34 -36.44
C MET A 823 -6.52 14.15 -34.95
N ARG A 824 -5.58 14.64 -34.13
CA ARG A 824 -5.75 14.66 -32.68
C ARG A 824 -6.24 16.03 -32.23
N ASN A 825 -7.38 16.05 -31.55
CA ASN A 825 -8.01 17.23 -30.99
C ASN A 825 -7.89 17.18 -29.47
N LYS A 826 -7.19 18.15 -28.87
CA LYS A 826 -7.10 18.30 -27.42
C LYS A 826 -7.78 19.59 -26.98
N ILE A 827 -8.67 19.52 -25.99
CA ILE A 827 -9.18 20.70 -25.30
C ILE A 827 -8.56 20.71 -23.92
N GLN A 828 -7.89 21.81 -23.57
CA GLN A 828 -7.18 21.97 -22.31
C GLN A 828 -7.68 23.20 -21.55
N THR A 829 -7.57 23.18 -20.24
CA THR A 829 -7.84 24.33 -19.37
C THR A 829 -6.75 24.49 -18.32
N GLN A 830 -6.78 25.57 -17.55
CA GLN A 830 -5.94 25.74 -16.36
C GLN A 830 -6.76 25.44 -15.10
N ARG A 831 -6.20 24.65 -14.18
CA ARG A 831 -6.78 24.39 -12.84
C ARG A 831 -5.74 24.63 -11.75
N PHE A 832 -6.18 24.98 -10.54
CA PHE A 832 -5.32 24.96 -9.36
C PHE A 832 -4.96 23.51 -9.02
N GLY A 833 -3.66 23.22 -8.90
CA GLY A 833 -3.20 21.87 -8.58
C GLY A 833 -3.49 21.51 -7.12
N LYS A 834 -4.19 20.38 -6.88
CA LYS A 834 -4.49 19.85 -5.52
C LYS A 834 -3.26 19.63 -4.62
N ARG A 835 -2.07 19.49 -5.22
CA ARG A 835 -0.80 19.19 -4.51
C ARG A 835 0.11 20.41 -4.29
N GLN A 836 -0.15 21.51 -5.00
CA GLN A 836 0.62 22.74 -4.88
C GLN A 836 -0.34 23.92 -5.05
N MET A 837 -0.85 24.44 -3.94
CA MET A 837 -1.79 25.56 -3.83
C MET A 837 -1.25 26.90 -4.42
N LYS A 838 -0.17 26.88 -5.20
CA LYS A 838 0.50 28.07 -5.77
C LYS A 838 0.72 28.04 -7.29
N LYS A 839 0.33 26.97 -8.03
CA LYS A 839 0.58 26.90 -9.49
C LYS A 839 -0.61 26.39 -10.29
N HIS A 840 -1.00 27.15 -11.32
CA HIS A 840 -1.92 26.70 -12.36
C HIS A 840 -1.28 25.57 -13.18
N THR A 841 -1.93 24.42 -13.22
CA THR A 841 -1.53 23.28 -14.04
C THR A 841 -2.45 23.14 -15.24
N VAL A 842 -1.88 22.81 -16.41
CA VAL A 842 -2.66 22.51 -17.62
C VAL A 842 -3.35 21.16 -17.45
N TYR A 843 -4.66 21.12 -17.73
CA TYR A 843 -5.50 19.94 -17.61
C TYR A 843 -6.17 19.62 -18.94
N ASP A 844 -6.08 18.37 -19.41
CA ASP A 844 -6.73 17.90 -20.64
C ASP A 844 -8.21 17.55 -20.35
N LEU A 845 -9.14 18.38 -20.83
CA LEU A 845 -10.60 18.16 -20.72
C LEU A 845 -11.10 17.16 -21.75
N LEU A 846 -10.55 17.18 -22.97
CA LEU A 846 -10.89 16.27 -24.05
C LEU A 846 -9.61 15.91 -24.80
N ASN A 847 -9.45 14.65 -25.15
CA ASN A 847 -8.49 14.16 -26.13
C ASN A 847 -9.24 13.23 -27.09
N ALA A 848 -9.36 13.64 -28.35
CA ALA A 848 -10.03 12.88 -29.40
C ALA A 848 -9.06 12.66 -30.56
N ASP A 849 -8.71 11.41 -30.85
CA ASP A 849 -7.89 11.00 -31.99
C ASP A 849 -8.81 10.28 -32.97
N LEU A 850 -8.84 10.72 -34.23
CA LEU A 850 -9.59 10.11 -35.32
C LEU A 850 -8.59 9.82 -36.44
N TRP A 851 -8.59 8.59 -36.95
CA TRP A 851 -7.67 8.21 -38.03
C TRP A 851 -8.25 7.19 -39.01
N VAL A 852 -7.66 7.20 -40.20
CA VAL A 852 -7.88 6.23 -41.28
C VAL A 852 -6.52 5.89 -41.89
N VAL A 853 -6.38 4.68 -42.40
CA VAL A 853 -5.19 4.25 -43.14
C VAL A 853 -5.55 4.20 -44.62
N TYR A 854 -4.80 4.92 -45.44
CA TYR A 854 -4.91 4.90 -46.90
C TYR A 854 -3.86 3.94 -47.47
N ARG A 855 -4.30 2.86 -48.11
CA ARG A 855 -3.42 1.86 -48.74
C ARG A 855 -3.10 2.31 -50.17
N LEU A 856 -1.83 2.53 -50.46
CA LEU A 856 -1.35 2.95 -51.78
C LEU A 856 -1.33 1.80 -52.79
N ASP A 857 -1.20 0.56 -52.30
CA ASP A 857 -1.18 -0.68 -53.09
C ASP A 857 -1.98 -1.79 -52.37
N PRO A 858 -3.33 -1.72 -52.37
CA PRO A 858 -4.19 -2.70 -51.68
C PRO A 858 -4.16 -4.07 -52.38
N GLN A 859 -4.17 -5.15 -51.59
CA GLN A 859 -4.26 -6.52 -52.10
C GLN A 859 -5.69 -6.89 -52.56
N PRO A 860 -5.87 -7.97 -53.35
CA PRO A 860 -7.20 -8.49 -53.66
C PRO A 860 -8.00 -8.78 -52.38
N GLY A 861 -9.17 -8.16 -52.26
CA GLY A 861 -10.04 -8.26 -51.07
C GLY A 861 -9.77 -7.18 -50.01
N GLU A 862 -8.73 -6.37 -50.14
CA GLU A 862 -8.50 -5.21 -49.28
C GLU A 862 -9.18 -3.96 -49.82
N ASN A 863 -9.74 -3.17 -48.91
CA ASN A 863 -10.28 -1.86 -49.23
C ASN A 863 -9.17 -0.79 -49.33
N LEU A 864 -9.39 0.22 -50.16
CA LEU A 864 -8.47 1.35 -50.33
C LEU A 864 -8.20 2.11 -49.02
N PHE A 865 -9.23 2.28 -48.20
CA PHE A 865 -9.12 2.84 -46.86
C PHE A 865 -9.38 1.75 -45.81
N SER A 866 -8.72 1.82 -44.66
CA SER A 866 -9.14 1.07 -43.48
C SER A 866 -10.47 1.60 -42.95
N ASN A 867 -11.00 0.94 -41.92
CA ASN A 867 -12.08 1.50 -41.10
C ASN A 867 -11.69 2.90 -40.60
N ILE A 868 -12.71 3.72 -40.36
CA ILE A 868 -12.57 4.96 -39.60
C ILE A 868 -12.46 4.57 -38.13
N ASN A 869 -11.36 4.93 -37.48
CA ASN A 869 -11.09 4.58 -36.09
C ASN A 869 -11.07 5.83 -35.21
N TRP A 870 -11.59 5.74 -33.99
CA TRP A 870 -11.53 6.82 -33.02
C TRP A 870 -11.10 6.35 -31.63
N ASN A 871 -10.47 7.25 -30.90
CA ASN A 871 -10.18 7.12 -29.49
C ASN A 871 -10.42 8.48 -28.81
N VAL A 872 -11.42 8.52 -27.94
CA VAL A 872 -11.90 9.73 -27.28
C VAL A 872 -11.88 9.51 -25.77
N ARG A 873 -11.24 10.42 -25.05
CA ARG A 873 -11.34 10.54 -23.60
C ARG A 873 -11.71 11.96 -23.21
N SER A 874 -12.73 12.10 -22.38
CA SER A 874 -13.20 13.40 -21.87
C SER A 874 -13.27 13.36 -20.35
N ILE A 875 -12.61 14.31 -19.70
CA ILE A 875 -12.65 14.53 -18.24
C ILE A 875 -13.01 16.00 -17.98
N PRO A 876 -14.23 16.43 -18.33
CA PRO A 876 -14.63 17.83 -18.23
C PRO A 876 -14.65 18.30 -16.77
N PHE A 877 -14.86 17.38 -15.82
CA PHE A 877 -14.84 17.61 -14.38
C PHE A 877 -14.07 16.47 -13.68
N ASP A 878 -13.49 16.73 -12.51
CA ASP A 878 -12.78 15.70 -11.73
C ASP A 878 -13.65 14.49 -11.35
N TRP A 879 -14.98 14.65 -11.40
CA TRP A 879 -15.97 13.63 -11.09
C TRP A 879 -16.56 12.91 -12.31
N LEU A 880 -16.20 13.28 -13.55
CA LEU A 880 -16.78 12.72 -14.77
C LEU A 880 -15.67 12.24 -15.72
N ASP A 881 -15.56 10.94 -15.98
CA ASP A 881 -14.64 10.35 -16.98
C ASP A 881 -15.45 9.60 -18.04
N LEU A 882 -15.32 10.01 -19.30
CA LEU A 882 -15.93 9.39 -20.47
C LEU A 882 -14.82 8.86 -21.39
N LYS A 883 -14.90 7.59 -21.77
CA LYS A 883 -14.01 6.95 -22.75
C LYS A 883 -14.85 6.32 -23.85
N ILE A 884 -14.48 6.59 -25.09
CA ILE A 884 -15.12 6.02 -26.28
C ILE A 884 -14.02 5.63 -27.27
N ASP A 885 -13.99 4.37 -27.66
CA ASP A 885 -13.15 3.87 -28.74
C ASP A 885 -13.94 2.95 -29.66
N GLY A 886 -13.51 2.84 -30.90
CA GLY A 886 -14.21 2.00 -31.87
C GLY A 886 -13.70 2.15 -33.29
N ALA A 887 -14.27 1.31 -34.15
CA ALA A 887 -13.97 1.25 -35.58
C ALA A 887 -15.26 1.11 -36.38
N TYR A 888 -15.41 1.94 -37.41
CA TYR A 888 -16.53 1.92 -38.35
C TYR A 888 -16.04 1.58 -39.75
N ASP A 889 -16.59 0.53 -40.35
CA ASP A 889 -16.32 0.17 -41.74
C ASP A 889 -17.30 0.91 -42.66
N GLN A 890 -16.76 1.93 -43.34
CA GLN A 890 -17.49 2.76 -44.28
C GLN A 890 -17.89 2.06 -45.59
N TYR A 891 -17.32 0.89 -45.91
CA TYR A 891 -17.65 0.15 -47.14
C TYR A 891 -18.85 -0.76 -46.93
N THR A 892 -18.94 -1.39 -45.76
CA THR A 892 -20.08 -2.23 -45.38
C THR A 892 -21.18 -1.47 -44.64
N ASN A 893 -20.92 -0.21 -44.26
CA ASN A 893 -21.78 0.61 -43.39
C ASN A 893 -22.06 -0.05 -42.05
N GLN A 894 -21.04 -0.70 -41.48
CA GLN A 894 -21.16 -1.47 -40.25
C GLN A 894 -20.16 -0.99 -39.20
N LEU A 895 -20.66 -0.89 -37.97
CA LEU A 895 -19.82 -0.71 -36.80
C LEU A 895 -19.12 -2.03 -36.50
N GLN A 896 -17.79 -2.03 -36.43
CA GLN A 896 -17.01 -3.22 -36.14
C GLN A 896 -16.84 -3.40 -34.64
N THR A 897 -16.48 -2.29 -33.97
CA THR A 897 -16.38 -2.23 -32.51
C THR A 897 -16.87 -0.87 -32.00
N ILE A 898 -17.48 -0.87 -30.82
CA ILE A 898 -17.64 0.35 -30.03
C ILE A 898 -17.58 0.01 -28.55
N ASN A 899 -16.68 0.66 -27.84
CA ASN A 899 -16.57 0.58 -26.39
C ASN A 899 -16.86 1.97 -25.83
N THR A 900 -17.86 2.08 -24.96
CA THR A 900 -18.23 3.32 -24.29
C THR A 900 -18.22 3.09 -22.80
N ARG A 901 -17.37 3.81 -22.06
CA ARG A 901 -17.34 3.78 -20.59
C ARG A 901 -17.58 5.17 -20.03
N LEU A 902 -18.56 5.29 -19.15
CA LEU A 902 -18.85 6.50 -18.39
C LEU A 902 -18.69 6.20 -16.89
N THR A 903 -17.95 7.04 -16.19
CA THR A 903 -17.77 6.97 -14.74
C THR A 903 -18.11 8.32 -14.13
N VAL A 904 -18.96 8.30 -13.10
CA VAL A 904 -19.51 9.47 -12.42
C VAL A 904 -19.25 9.31 -10.91
N ARG A 905 -18.47 10.22 -10.31
CA ARG A 905 -18.09 10.22 -8.89
C ARG A 905 -18.20 11.62 -8.27
N PRO A 906 -19.42 12.15 -8.09
CA PRO A 906 -19.60 13.54 -7.70
C PRO A 906 -18.97 13.81 -6.32
N PRO A 907 -18.28 14.94 -6.12
CA PRO A 907 -17.61 15.21 -4.85
C PRO A 907 -18.63 15.32 -3.71
N GLY A 908 -18.40 14.59 -2.62
CA GLY A 908 -19.30 14.58 -1.46
C GLY A 908 -20.64 13.88 -1.70
N ALA A 909 -20.89 13.28 -2.86
CA ALA A 909 -22.09 12.48 -3.07
C ALA A 909 -21.99 11.14 -2.34
N MET A 910 -23.16 10.66 -1.92
CA MET A 910 -23.36 9.33 -1.35
C MET A 910 -23.32 8.21 -2.40
N TRP A 911 -22.92 8.47 -3.64
CA TRP A 911 -22.95 7.48 -4.71
C TRP A 911 -21.87 7.70 -5.76
N ASP A 912 -21.41 6.58 -6.31
CA ASP A 912 -20.58 6.49 -7.51
C ASP A 912 -21.29 5.58 -8.52
N TYR A 913 -21.19 5.92 -9.80
CA TYR A 913 -21.80 5.14 -10.88
C TYR A 913 -20.83 4.93 -12.03
N ALA A 914 -20.81 3.70 -12.57
CA ALA A 914 -20.10 3.37 -13.79
C ALA A 914 -21.00 2.55 -14.72
N ILE A 915 -20.97 2.89 -15.99
CA ILE A 915 -21.65 2.13 -17.06
C ILE A 915 -20.67 1.92 -18.20
N GLU A 916 -20.62 0.71 -18.74
CA GLU A 916 -19.77 0.35 -19.87
C GLU A 916 -20.56 -0.51 -20.85
N HIS A 917 -20.62 -0.07 -22.11
CA HIS A 917 -21.10 -0.86 -23.23
C HIS A 917 -19.91 -1.29 -24.09
N ARG A 918 -19.78 -2.59 -24.35
CA ARG A 918 -18.76 -3.18 -25.21
C ARG A 918 -19.43 -3.95 -26.32
N TYR A 919 -19.27 -3.48 -27.54
CA TYR A 919 -19.79 -4.14 -28.74
C TYR A 919 -18.63 -4.58 -29.63
N THR A 920 -18.67 -5.84 -30.03
CA THR A 920 -17.82 -6.41 -31.07
C THR A 920 -18.73 -7.17 -32.03
N LYS A 921 -18.68 -6.78 -33.30
CA LYS A 921 -19.52 -7.35 -34.35
C LYS A 921 -19.37 -8.88 -34.40
N ASP A 922 -20.50 -9.56 -34.60
CA ASP A 922 -20.61 -11.02 -34.72
C ASP A 922 -20.04 -11.81 -33.53
N SER A 923 -19.82 -11.14 -32.39
CA SER A 923 -19.23 -11.72 -31.19
C SER A 923 -20.07 -11.45 -29.94
N SER A 924 -20.23 -10.19 -29.54
CA SER A 924 -20.86 -9.85 -28.26
C SER A 924 -21.29 -8.39 -28.17
N SER A 925 -22.34 -8.11 -27.40
CA SER A 925 -22.80 -6.77 -27.08
C SER A 925 -23.13 -6.70 -25.58
N LEU A 926 -22.12 -6.38 -24.77
CA LEU A 926 -22.19 -6.44 -23.32
C LEU A 926 -22.46 -5.07 -22.70
N LEU A 927 -23.44 -5.00 -21.79
CA LEU A 927 -23.68 -3.85 -20.91
C LEU A 927 -23.29 -4.20 -19.47
N ASN A 928 -22.27 -3.53 -18.97
CA ASN A 928 -21.85 -3.59 -17.58
C ASN A 928 -22.34 -2.34 -16.83
N ASN A 929 -23.00 -2.52 -15.69
CA ASN A 929 -23.39 -1.43 -14.81
C ASN A 929 -22.86 -1.69 -13.41
N GLU A 930 -22.39 -0.63 -12.76
CA GLU A 930 -21.95 -0.68 -11.37
C GLU A 930 -22.38 0.58 -10.65
N ILE A 931 -23.03 0.41 -9.50
CA ILE A 931 -23.37 1.49 -8.59
C ILE A 931 -22.81 1.18 -7.21
N THR A 932 -22.14 2.16 -6.63
CA THR A 932 -21.77 2.16 -5.21
C THR A 932 -22.58 3.25 -4.53
N PHE A 933 -23.19 2.94 -3.39
CA PHE A 933 -24.06 3.82 -2.65
C PHE A 933 -23.67 3.78 -1.18
N SER A 934 -23.18 4.90 -0.66
CA SER A 934 -22.66 5.07 0.69
C SER A 934 -23.47 6.15 1.42
N PRO A 935 -24.72 5.86 1.86
CA PRO A 935 -25.62 6.85 2.45
C PRO A 935 -25.17 7.40 3.80
N PHE A 936 -24.28 6.67 4.47
CA PHE A 936 -23.71 7.02 5.77
C PHE A 936 -22.22 6.69 5.76
N ILE A 937 -21.42 7.36 6.59
CA ILE A 937 -19.96 7.17 6.68
C ILE A 937 -19.58 5.70 6.95
N ASN A 938 -20.49 4.92 7.54
CA ASN A 938 -20.27 3.53 7.94
C ASN A 938 -21.02 2.48 7.09
N TRP A 939 -21.76 2.87 6.05
CA TRP A 939 -22.48 1.94 5.18
C TRP A 939 -22.06 2.12 3.73
N GLU A 940 -21.84 1.01 3.04
CA GLU A 940 -21.57 0.97 1.60
C GLU A 940 -22.38 -0.18 0.99
N TYR A 941 -23.14 0.12 -0.05
CA TYR A 941 -23.86 -0.85 -0.85
C TYR A 941 -23.29 -0.82 -2.25
N ARG A 942 -23.04 -1.98 -2.86
CA ARG A 942 -22.57 -2.08 -4.24
C ARG A 942 -23.46 -3.04 -5.00
N ALA A 943 -23.92 -2.62 -6.18
CA ALA A 943 -24.62 -3.47 -7.11
C ALA A 943 -23.89 -3.46 -8.45
N TYR A 944 -23.75 -4.64 -9.05
CA TYR A 944 -23.14 -4.84 -10.36
C TYR A 944 -24.06 -5.71 -11.23
N THR A 945 -24.16 -5.40 -12.52
CA THR A 945 -24.87 -6.22 -13.52
C THR A 945 -24.08 -6.33 -14.82
N ARG A 946 -24.20 -7.46 -15.50
CA ARG A 946 -23.71 -7.71 -16.85
C ARG A 946 -24.80 -8.35 -17.69
N TYR A 947 -25.17 -7.66 -18.77
CA TYR A 947 -26.21 -8.09 -19.69
C TYR A 947 -25.64 -8.26 -21.10
N GLU A 948 -25.92 -9.38 -21.76
CA GLU A 948 -25.54 -9.64 -23.14
C GLU A 948 -26.75 -9.40 -24.06
N PHE A 949 -26.67 -8.36 -24.90
CA PHE A 949 -27.75 -7.95 -25.78
C PHE A 949 -28.00 -8.93 -26.93
N GLU A 950 -26.97 -9.62 -27.43
CA GLU A 950 -27.12 -10.55 -28.56
C GLU A 950 -27.91 -11.80 -28.16
N THR A 951 -27.71 -12.29 -26.93
CA THR A 951 -28.43 -13.47 -26.39
C THR A 951 -29.68 -13.09 -25.62
N GLY A 952 -29.82 -11.82 -25.22
CA GLY A 952 -30.91 -11.35 -24.37
C GLY A 952 -30.84 -11.88 -22.94
N ALA A 953 -29.66 -12.27 -22.47
CA ALA A 953 -29.45 -12.92 -21.18
C ALA A 953 -28.67 -12.03 -20.19
N MET A 954 -29.01 -12.14 -18.91
CA MET A 954 -28.21 -11.58 -17.82
C MET A 954 -27.09 -12.57 -17.47
N GLU A 955 -25.86 -12.25 -17.86
CA GLU A 955 -24.70 -13.12 -17.61
C GLU A 955 -24.27 -13.10 -16.14
N ALA A 956 -24.38 -11.95 -15.48
CA ALA A 956 -23.99 -11.80 -14.09
C ALA A 956 -24.74 -10.68 -13.38
N TRP A 957 -24.96 -10.85 -12.08
CA TRP A 957 -25.30 -9.77 -11.18
C TRP A 957 -24.74 -10.03 -9.79
N GLY A 958 -24.43 -8.95 -9.06
CA GLY A 958 -23.91 -9.04 -7.73
C GLY A 958 -24.43 -7.91 -6.86
N LEU A 959 -24.74 -8.22 -5.60
CA LEU A 959 -25.14 -7.27 -4.58
C LEU A 959 -24.25 -7.46 -3.37
N THR A 960 -23.71 -6.38 -2.83
CA THR A 960 -22.98 -6.40 -1.57
C THR A 960 -23.43 -5.27 -0.66
N ALA A 961 -23.47 -5.56 0.63
CA ALA A 961 -23.74 -4.59 1.68
C ALA A 961 -22.62 -4.69 2.72
N GLN A 962 -21.94 -3.58 2.96
CA GLN A 962 -20.87 -3.44 3.94
C GLN A 962 -21.30 -2.48 5.04
N ARG A 963 -20.99 -2.86 6.28
CA ARG A 963 -21.05 -1.95 7.42
C ARG A 963 -19.72 -1.92 8.15
N THR A 964 -19.18 -0.73 8.36
CA THR A 964 -17.94 -0.49 9.10
C THR A 964 -18.26 0.11 10.46
N LEU A 965 -18.06 -0.65 11.53
CA LEU A 965 -18.10 -0.14 12.91
C LEU A 965 -16.67 0.24 13.34
N GLU A 966 -16.55 0.86 14.51
CA GLU A 966 -15.27 1.36 15.05
C GLU A 966 -14.16 0.30 15.07
N CYS A 967 -14.41 -0.90 15.62
CA CYS A 967 -13.43 -2.00 15.70
C CYS A 967 -13.67 -3.19 14.77
N ILE A 968 -14.81 -3.25 14.07
CA ILE A 968 -15.18 -4.39 13.24
C ILE A 968 -15.95 -3.93 12.01
N ALA A 969 -15.66 -4.54 10.87
CA ALA A 969 -16.45 -4.38 9.66
C ALA A 969 -16.97 -5.74 9.19
N TYR A 970 -18.11 -5.72 8.54
CA TYR A 970 -18.68 -6.89 7.91
C TYR A 970 -19.26 -6.56 6.56
N LYS A 971 -19.14 -7.50 5.62
CA LYS A 971 -19.67 -7.41 4.26
C LYS A 971 -20.45 -8.68 3.95
N VAL A 972 -21.67 -8.51 3.48
CA VAL A 972 -22.51 -9.60 2.98
C VAL A 972 -22.60 -9.43 1.48
N GLY A 973 -22.51 -10.51 0.74
CA GLY A 973 -22.61 -10.51 -0.71
C GLY A 973 -23.44 -11.66 -1.26
N ALA A 974 -24.08 -11.41 -2.39
CA ALA A 974 -24.69 -12.42 -3.24
C ALA A 974 -24.24 -12.14 -4.68
N GLU A 975 -23.78 -13.17 -5.37
CA GLU A 975 -23.34 -13.09 -6.76
C GLU A 975 -24.01 -14.24 -7.54
N PHE A 976 -24.53 -13.89 -8.71
CA PHE A 976 -24.94 -14.83 -9.74
C PHE A 976 -24.06 -14.61 -10.95
N GLN A 977 -23.47 -15.68 -11.49
CA GLN A 977 -22.67 -15.60 -12.71
C GLN A 977 -22.60 -16.96 -13.41
N ASP A 978 -22.90 -16.97 -14.72
CA ASP A 978 -22.81 -18.17 -15.58
C ASP A 978 -23.58 -19.37 -14.95
N ASP A 979 -24.81 -19.14 -14.52
CA ASP A 979 -25.70 -20.07 -13.79
C ASP A 979 -25.29 -20.45 -12.36
N ASP A 980 -24.19 -19.89 -11.84
CA ASP A 980 -23.78 -20.13 -10.46
C ASP A 980 -24.24 -19.05 -9.51
N TYR A 981 -24.83 -19.45 -8.38
CA TYR A 981 -25.13 -18.55 -7.27
C TYR A 981 -24.20 -18.80 -6.09
N THR A 982 -23.72 -17.71 -5.51
CA THR A 982 -22.83 -17.72 -4.34
C THR A 982 -23.30 -16.67 -3.34
N PHE A 983 -23.51 -17.08 -2.10
CA PHE A 983 -23.81 -16.18 -0.98
C PHE A 983 -22.66 -16.20 -0.01
N TRP A 984 -22.15 -15.04 0.37
CA TRP A 984 -21.01 -14.96 1.26
C TRP A 984 -21.15 -13.87 2.32
N VAL A 985 -20.49 -14.09 3.45
CA VAL A 985 -20.35 -13.13 4.54
C VAL A 985 -18.88 -13.06 4.93
N GLN A 986 -18.37 -11.86 5.08
CA GLN A 986 -17.00 -11.58 5.47
C GLN A 986 -17.01 -10.65 6.69
N PHE A 987 -16.18 -10.94 7.69
CA PHE A 987 -15.95 -10.11 8.87
C PHE A 987 -14.45 -9.82 9.01
N TRP A 988 -14.07 -8.63 9.45
CA TRP A 988 -12.69 -8.29 9.77
C TRP A 988 -12.63 -7.19 10.83
N PHE A 989 -11.53 -7.16 11.59
CA PHE A 989 -11.28 -6.03 12.50
C PHE A 989 -10.70 -4.87 11.71
N THR A 990 -11.14 -3.65 12.00
CA THR A 990 -10.68 -2.43 11.34
C THR A 990 -9.18 -2.20 11.57
N GLU A 991 -8.71 -2.46 12.80
CA GLU A 991 -7.28 -2.43 13.19
C GLU A 991 -6.46 -3.61 12.59
N PHE A 992 -7.13 -4.70 12.23
CA PHE A 992 -6.47 -5.89 11.65
C PHE A 992 -7.17 -6.33 10.35
N PRO A 993 -7.12 -5.54 9.27
CA PRO A 993 -7.88 -5.82 8.05
C PRO A 993 -7.41 -7.08 7.31
N LYS A 994 -6.24 -7.62 7.66
CA LYS A 994 -5.70 -8.90 7.17
C LYS A 994 -6.28 -10.12 7.89
N VAL A 995 -6.86 -9.93 9.07
CA VAL A 995 -7.53 -10.96 9.88
C VAL A 995 -9.01 -10.95 9.48
N ARG A 996 -9.36 -11.81 8.52
CA ARG A 996 -10.71 -11.94 7.98
C ARG A 996 -11.31 -13.31 8.26
N MET A 997 -12.61 -13.31 8.53
CA MET A 997 -13.44 -14.51 8.66
C MET A 997 -14.43 -14.50 7.52
N ASP A 998 -14.40 -15.54 6.70
CA ASP A 998 -15.17 -15.63 5.48
C ASP A 998 -16.12 -16.82 5.54
N VAL A 999 -17.29 -16.69 4.94
CA VAL A 999 -18.30 -17.74 4.76
C VAL A 999 -18.77 -17.62 3.32
N GLY A 1000 -18.81 -18.72 2.56
CA GLY A 1000 -19.44 -18.77 1.24
C GLY A 1000 -18.63 -18.26 0.04
N LEU A 1001 -17.32 -18.03 0.20
CA LEU A 1001 -16.46 -17.37 -0.81
C LEU A 1001 -16.12 -18.18 -2.06
#